data_AF-A0A1I8FSP3-F1
#
_entry.id   AF-A0A1I8FSP3-F1
#
_cell.length_a   1.000
_cell.length_b   1.000
_cell.length_c   1.000
_cell.angle_alpha   90.00
_cell.angle_beta   90.00
_cell.angle_gamma   90.00
#
_symmetry.space_group_name_H-M   'P 1'
#
loop_
_entity.id
_entity.type
_entity.pdbx_description
1 polymer ?
#
loop_
_entity_poly.entity_id
_entity_poly.type
_entity_poly.pdbx_seq_one_letter_code
_entity_poly.pdbx_strand_id
1 'polypeptide(L)'
;APKTTKKNSNSATAESQGDTCTSPKGGQGASWSCPDCERAFSTKTGLGVHRRARHPSSFHQQKCEEVEKQSKRRWTDEEKHILARAEAGFSGAEAGPSSSMGSGACSPRLEGIPEVGSEEVNKVEAEASRGINRKAVEWVLSIEPVKGYEKQCSEIRLAIEDQKMEYWKRVLGRESDPDGRPVKPLREPAVEIEEPISLAECKKALRDLKQTASGPDGVSWNSVKSLGPGWLQYLFNSILACGYPTKSFKNSRTVLIPKTEKPSDPGEFRPLAIASVFGRVFHRILASRLGVWAPLGASQRAFQVNPAKCSTLAIIWDGKNKRWLHDAKGQFKFRGSTLPALGVEESYKYLGLQYGSKGKLKTGLELLKGMLRELKEAPLKPQQRVFLLRTNILPKIMYYLVNGRVHQYTLRECDKCVRRFLREVLHLPHDTPVSAFHACAKDGGLDIDCFESLVPMYKWQKLVSLEEVPDNLVRDLSQLPAIRKRFQLKGAQTSFNNRAEYRVFWKNKLLDNLDGFGLGEAADVPQVHSWVTDGSSLLTGEMYIKCLKIRWNVWPTAARASRGRRQAPLCDAGCRQIEGLGHILQQCNRTWDKRGARHDRIVEFVGSQVERRGFNVIKEKSFATPRGHRRPDLIIYNKDRVWIADVTICADRGAGPMALARDNKIKYYTDDDLATEVAKVAGPGAQSVVGLVWNWRGCCEKKTDEWLKKMGVPIESRRLASVRVLEGSVWCAEVFRKRTGINFAQVGGRNRSE
;
A
#
# COMPACT_ATOMS: atom_id res chain seq x y z
N ALA A 1 27.19 51.59 -2.43
CA ALA A 1 28.04 51.09 -3.52
C ALA A 1 28.01 49.56 -3.56
N PRO A 2 27.29 48.94 -4.52
CA PRO A 2 27.38 47.51 -4.81
C PRO A 2 28.00 47.26 -6.20
N LYS A 3 28.96 46.31 -6.31
CA LYS A 3 29.59 45.93 -7.58
C LYS A 3 28.93 44.68 -8.20
N THR A 4 28.17 44.94 -9.27
CA THR A 4 28.18 44.28 -10.59
C THR A 4 28.00 42.76 -10.71
N THR A 5 26.76 42.35 -11.03
CA THR A 5 26.42 41.18 -11.86
C THR A 5 26.07 41.64 -13.28
N LYS A 6 26.80 41.15 -14.30
CA LYS A 6 26.44 41.37 -15.72
C LYS A 6 25.40 40.33 -16.16
N LYS A 7 24.26 40.84 -16.63
CA LYS A 7 23.26 40.16 -17.47
C LYS A 7 23.80 40.01 -18.89
N ASN A 8 23.42 38.95 -19.59
CA ASN A 8 23.18 39.00 -21.04
C ASN A 8 21.85 38.29 -21.38
N SER A 9 20.95 39.11 -21.91
CA SER A 9 19.82 38.88 -22.84
C SER A 9 20.22 38.04 -24.07
N ASN A 10 19.38 37.44 -24.91
CA ASN A 10 17.92 37.44 -25.15
C ASN A 10 17.59 36.30 -26.15
N SER A 11 16.32 35.81 -26.16
CA SER A 11 15.41 35.44 -27.30
C SER A 11 15.99 35.05 -28.69
N ALA A 12 15.42 34.20 -29.57
CA ALA A 12 14.15 33.46 -29.73
C ALA A 12 14.22 32.59 -31.03
N THR A 13 13.23 31.68 -31.22
CA THR A 13 12.57 31.19 -32.48
C THR A 13 13.38 30.51 -33.61
N ALA A 14 13.08 29.25 -33.98
CA ALA A 14 12.15 28.75 -35.04
C ALA A 14 12.92 28.39 -36.35
N GLU A 15 13.08 27.10 -36.68
CA GLU A 15 12.32 26.28 -37.66
C GLU A 15 12.88 26.25 -39.11
N SER A 16 13.37 25.05 -39.48
CA SER A 16 13.23 24.29 -40.75
C SER A 16 13.70 24.80 -42.13
N GLN A 17 14.03 23.80 -42.97
CA GLN A 17 14.37 23.80 -44.42
C GLN A 17 15.81 24.23 -44.74
N GLY A 18 16.55 23.67 -45.68
CA GLY A 18 16.37 22.68 -46.74
C GLY A 18 17.66 22.73 -47.58
N ASP A 19 18.01 21.61 -48.20
CA ASP A 19 19.17 21.31 -49.07
C ASP A 19 20.04 22.44 -49.66
N THR A 20 21.36 22.23 -49.68
CA THR A 20 22.10 22.07 -50.95
C THR A 20 23.55 21.61 -50.75
N CYS A 21 23.94 20.78 -51.71
CA CYS A 21 25.18 20.06 -51.90
C CYS A 21 26.42 20.97 -52.03
N THR A 22 27.49 20.64 -51.32
CA THR A 22 28.88 20.93 -51.76
C THR A 22 29.79 19.77 -51.38
N SER A 23 30.24 19.01 -52.38
CA SER A 23 31.30 17.99 -52.29
C SER A 23 32.69 18.63 -52.53
N PRO A 24 33.82 17.91 -52.45
CA PRO A 24 34.62 17.76 -51.24
C PRO A 24 36.08 18.22 -51.45
N LYS A 25 36.81 18.53 -50.36
CA LYS A 25 38.28 18.55 -50.41
C LYS A 25 38.89 17.66 -49.33
N GLY A 26 39.27 16.47 -49.78
CA GLY A 26 40.56 15.83 -49.50
C GLY A 26 41.13 15.93 -48.10
N GLY A 27 40.70 15.03 -47.24
CA GLY A 27 41.50 14.53 -46.11
C GLY A 27 41.05 13.11 -45.85
N GLN A 28 41.84 12.12 -46.26
CA GLN A 28 41.62 10.70 -45.94
C GLN A 28 41.80 10.50 -44.42
N GLY A 29 40.81 10.94 -43.64
CA GLY A 29 40.68 10.56 -42.24
C GLY A 29 40.05 9.18 -42.20
N ALA A 30 40.81 8.17 -41.76
CA ALA A 30 40.34 6.80 -41.62
C ALA A 30 38.93 6.75 -41.01
N SER A 31 37.93 6.34 -41.81
CA SER A 31 36.56 6.19 -41.33
C SER A 31 36.50 4.91 -40.51
N TRP A 32 36.23 5.03 -39.21
CA TRP A 32 36.14 3.90 -38.31
C TRP A 32 34.71 3.37 -38.36
N SER A 33 34.47 2.34 -39.17
CA SER A 33 33.17 1.67 -39.28
C SER A 33 32.90 0.78 -38.07
N CYS A 34 31.64 0.74 -37.63
CA CYS A 34 31.23 -0.18 -36.58
C CYS A 34 31.07 -1.59 -37.17
N PRO A 35 31.66 -2.63 -36.55
CA PRO A 35 31.49 -4.00 -37.01
C PRO A 35 30.12 -4.60 -36.63
N ASP A 36 29.40 -3.95 -35.72
CA ASP A 36 28.12 -4.41 -35.19
C ASP A 36 26.91 -3.64 -35.79
N CYS A 37 27.15 -2.54 -36.50
CA CYS A 37 26.14 -1.77 -37.23
C CYS A 37 26.76 -0.91 -38.35
N GLU A 38 25.95 -0.43 -39.29
CA GLU A 38 26.41 0.29 -40.48
C GLU A 38 26.88 1.75 -40.24
N ARG A 39 27.10 2.17 -38.98
CA ARG A 39 27.53 3.55 -38.67
C ARG A 39 29.05 3.71 -38.76
N ALA A 40 29.48 4.75 -39.47
CA ALA A 40 30.88 5.17 -39.55
C ALA A 40 31.17 6.40 -38.66
N PHE A 41 32.38 6.44 -38.10
CA PHE A 41 32.82 7.52 -37.22
C PHE A 41 34.15 8.11 -37.70
N SER A 42 34.30 9.43 -37.59
CA SER A 42 35.54 10.14 -37.95
C SER A 42 36.71 9.86 -37.00
N THR A 43 36.45 9.30 -35.81
CA THR A 43 37.49 8.99 -34.82
C THR A 43 37.30 7.62 -34.18
N LYS A 44 38.42 6.96 -33.85
CA LYS A 44 38.46 5.70 -33.09
C LYS A 44 37.80 5.83 -31.72
N THR A 45 37.94 7.00 -31.08
CA THR A 45 37.28 7.33 -29.82
C THR A 45 35.75 7.39 -29.98
N GLY A 46 35.26 8.02 -31.05
CA GLY A 46 33.84 8.06 -31.41
C GLY A 46 33.25 6.68 -31.63
N LEU A 47 33.94 5.83 -32.41
CA LEU A 47 33.57 4.42 -32.59
C LEU A 47 33.52 3.69 -31.23
N GLY A 48 34.52 3.89 -30.37
CA GLY A 48 34.59 3.25 -29.05
C GLY A 48 33.51 3.74 -28.06
N VAL A 49 33.07 4.99 -28.14
CA VAL A 49 31.92 5.50 -27.36
C VAL A 49 30.62 4.89 -27.88
N HIS A 50 30.45 4.86 -29.20
CA HIS A 50 29.27 4.27 -29.83
C HIS A 50 29.12 2.79 -29.49
N ARG A 51 30.16 1.97 -29.69
CA ARG A 51 30.13 0.53 -29.41
C ARG A 51 29.84 0.24 -27.93
N ARG A 52 30.41 1.01 -27.00
CA ARG A 52 30.09 0.89 -25.56
C ARG A 52 28.63 1.21 -25.20
N ALA A 53 27.99 2.08 -25.98
CA ALA A 53 26.63 2.52 -25.72
C ALA A 53 25.57 1.68 -26.45
N ARG A 54 25.85 1.25 -27.68
CA ARG A 54 24.90 0.57 -28.58
C ARG A 54 25.16 -0.93 -28.76
N HIS A 55 26.39 -1.40 -28.53
CA HIS A 55 26.77 -2.80 -28.66
C HIS A 55 27.61 -3.26 -27.45
N PRO A 56 27.09 -3.17 -26.21
CA PRO A 56 27.87 -3.38 -25.01
C PRO A 56 28.36 -4.83 -24.89
N SER A 57 27.53 -5.81 -25.27
CA SER A 57 27.84 -7.24 -25.16
C SER A 57 29.00 -7.63 -26.08
N SER A 58 28.92 -7.31 -27.37
CA SER A 58 29.99 -7.62 -28.33
C SER A 58 31.27 -6.80 -28.06
N PHE A 59 31.13 -5.55 -27.60
CA PHE A 59 32.27 -4.73 -27.18
C PHE A 59 33.03 -5.36 -26.00
N HIS A 60 32.33 -5.81 -24.95
CA HIS A 60 32.99 -6.43 -23.80
C HIS A 60 33.59 -7.79 -24.16
N GLN A 61 32.89 -8.60 -24.96
CA GLN A 61 33.40 -9.89 -25.41
C GLN A 61 34.71 -9.76 -26.19
N GLN A 62 34.77 -8.86 -27.17
CA GLN A 62 36.00 -8.61 -27.94
C GLN A 62 37.14 -8.15 -27.03
N LYS A 63 36.86 -7.31 -26.02
CA LYS A 63 37.88 -6.84 -25.07
C LYS A 63 38.33 -7.92 -24.09
N CYS A 64 37.45 -8.81 -23.64
CA CYS A 64 37.84 -9.96 -22.83
C CYS A 64 38.80 -10.86 -23.61
N GLU A 65 38.50 -11.16 -24.88
CA GLU A 65 39.37 -11.97 -25.75
C GLU A 65 40.73 -11.30 -26.01
N GLU A 66 40.77 -9.97 -26.16
CA GLU A 66 42.03 -9.21 -26.26
C GLU A 66 42.86 -9.28 -24.96
N VAL A 67 42.21 -9.21 -23.79
CA VAL A 67 42.88 -9.29 -22.48
C VAL A 67 43.37 -10.71 -22.19
N GLU A 68 42.60 -11.74 -22.52
CA GLU A 68 43.03 -13.15 -22.42
C GLU A 68 44.29 -13.42 -23.23
N LYS A 69 44.37 -12.88 -24.46
CA LYS A 69 45.55 -13.00 -25.32
C LYS A 69 46.77 -12.21 -24.82
N GLN A 70 46.56 -11.14 -24.05
CA GLN A 70 47.63 -10.27 -23.56
C GLN A 70 48.15 -10.64 -22.16
N SER A 71 47.39 -11.41 -21.38
CA SER A 71 47.75 -11.81 -20.02
C SER A 71 48.82 -12.91 -20.04
N LYS A 72 50.10 -12.56 -19.87
CA LYS A 72 51.04 -13.45 -19.16
C LYS A 72 50.44 -13.65 -17.76
N ARG A 73 49.87 -14.82 -17.50
CA ARG A 73 49.14 -15.14 -16.26
C ARG A 73 50.01 -14.76 -15.05
N ARG A 74 49.58 -13.77 -14.28
CA ARG A 74 50.26 -13.33 -13.05
C ARG A 74 50.01 -14.28 -11.88
N TRP A 75 49.03 -15.16 -12.04
CA TRP A 75 48.69 -16.24 -11.12
C TRP A 75 48.67 -17.53 -11.93
N THR A 76 49.48 -18.51 -11.57
CA THR A 76 49.44 -19.83 -12.20
C THR A 76 48.07 -20.49 -11.95
N ASP A 77 47.70 -21.47 -12.78
CA ASP A 77 46.48 -22.24 -12.52
C ASP A 77 46.56 -22.93 -11.15
N GLU A 78 47.77 -23.32 -10.73
CA GLU A 78 48.05 -23.80 -9.37
C GLU A 78 47.76 -22.74 -8.31
N GLU A 79 48.22 -21.50 -8.44
CA GLU A 79 47.96 -20.44 -7.45
C GLU A 79 46.47 -20.09 -7.36
N LYS A 80 45.75 -20.11 -8.48
CA LYS A 80 44.29 -19.97 -8.48
C LYS A 80 43.60 -21.18 -7.84
N HIS A 81 44.12 -22.38 -8.07
CA HIS A 81 43.60 -23.61 -7.48
C HIS A 81 43.90 -23.68 -5.98
N ILE A 82 45.04 -23.14 -5.52
CA ILE A 82 45.43 -22.99 -4.12
C ILE A 82 44.56 -21.93 -3.45
N LEU A 83 44.31 -20.79 -4.10
CA LEU A 83 43.40 -19.76 -3.58
C LEU A 83 41.96 -20.27 -3.53
N ALA A 84 41.49 -20.96 -4.58
CA ALA A 84 40.16 -21.58 -4.60
C ALA A 84 40.05 -22.74 -3.61
N ARG A 85 41.12 -23.52 -3.36
CA ARG A 85 41.19 -24.52 -2.27
C ARG A 85 41.25 -23.88 -0.89
N ALA A 86 41.90 -22.73 -0.74
CA ALA A 86 41.92 -22.00 0.52
C ALA A 86 40.54 -21.39 0.82
N GLU A 87 39.84 -20.85 -0.19
CA GLU A 87 38.46 -20.39 -0.10
C GLU A 87 37.47 -21.55 0.10
N ALA A 88 37.67 -22.68 -0.58
CA ALA A 88 36.85 -23.89 -0.42
C ALA A 88 37.18 -24.68 0.87
N GLY A 89 38.40 -24.60 1.39
CA GLY A 89 38.86 -25.22 2.63
C GLY A 89 38.26 -24.59 3.89
N PHE A 90 37.67 -23.40 3.76
CA PHE A 90 36.77 -22.83 4.77
C PHE A 90 35.37 -23.47 4.78
N SER A 91 35.06 -24.35 3.83
CA SER A 91 33.84 -25.17 3.80
C SER A 91 34.23 -26.65 3.63
N GLY A 92 34.41 -27.33 4.76
CA GLY A 92 35.00 -28.66 4.82
C GLY A 92 34.38 -29.74 3.92
N ALA A 93 35.32 -30.59 3.47
CA ALA A 93 35.25 -32.02 3.16
C ALA A 93 34.71 -32.50 1.79
N GLU A 94 35.53 -33.38 1.22
CA GLU A 94 35.60 -33.98 -0.11
C GLU A 94 34.58 -35.12 -0.35
N ALA A 95 34.28 -35.43 -1.62
CA ALA A 95 34.73 -36.65 -2.31
C ALA A 95 33.83 -37.07 -3.50
N GLY A 96 34.46 -37.21 -4.68
CA GLY A 96 34.46 -38.42 -5.53
C GLY A 96 33.23 -38.84 -6.37
N PRO A 97 33.43 -39.61 -7.48
CA PRO A 97 32.60 -39.57 -8.69
C PRO A 97 31.94 -40.93 -9.10
N SER A 98 31.36 -40.98 -10.32
CA SER A 98 30.81 -42.14 -11.11
C SER A 98 29.33 -42.49 -10.88
N SER A 99 28.50 -42.98 -11.82
CA SER A 99 28.52 -43.32 -13.26
C SER A 99 27.06 -43.73 -13.62
N SER A 100 26.43 -43.14 -14.64
CA SER A 100 26.01 -43.75 -15.92
C SER A 100 24.89 -44.81 -15.93
N MET A 101 23.93 -44.57 -16.85
CA MET A 101 23.10 -45.49 -17.65
C MET A 101 21.90 -46.21 -17.00
N GLY A 102 20.82 -46.34 -17.80
CA GLY A 102 19.76 -47.31 -17.55
C GLY A 102 18.36 -46.93 -18.01
N SER A 103 18.15 -46.79 -19.32
CA SER A 103 16.84 -46.78 -19.99
C SER A 103 16.05 -48.08 -19.75
N GLY A 104 14.72 -48.00 -19.68
CA GLY A 104 13.85 -49.18 -19.72
C GLY A 104 12.37 -48.82 -19.81
N ALA A 105 11.81 -48.95 -21.02
CA ALA A 105 10.39 -48.80 -21.33
C ALA A 105 9.57 -50.03 -20.91
N CYS A 106 8.29 -49.85 -20.58
CA CYS A 106 7.19 -50.66 -21.11
C CYS A 106 5.83 -50.15 -20.61
N SER A 107 4.93 -49.86 -21.55
CA SER A 107 3.48 -49.99 -21.35
C SER A 107 3.10 -51.47 -21.27
N PRO A 108 1.90 -51.79 -20.75
CA PRO A 108 0.86 -52.16 -21.70
C PRO A 108 -0.52 -51.56 -21.38
N ARG A 109 -1.39 -51.81 -22.35
CA ARG A 109 -2.66 -51.19 -22.74
C ARG A 109 -3.81 -52.15 -22.42
N LEU A 110 -5.04 -51.60 -22.45
CA LEU A 110 -6.37 -52.27 -22.57
C LEU A 110 -6.90 -52.83 -21.23
N GLU A 111 -8.18 -52.77 -20.85
CA GLU A 111 -9.44 -52.45 -21.54
C GLU A 111 -10.56 -52.35 -20.47
N GLY A 112 -11.74 -51.78 -20.79
CA GLY A 112 -13.00 -52.14 -20.14
C GLY A 112 -13.88 -50.98 -19.61
N ILE A 113 -14.94 -50.65 -20.34
CA ILE A 113 -16.11 -49.83 -19.95
C ILE A 113 -17.31 -50.77 -19.76
N PRO A 114 -18.19 -50.56 -18.76
CA PRO A 114 -19.58 -50.11 -19.00
C PRO A 114 -20.03 -49.03 -17.97
N GLU A 115 -20.64 -47.89 -18.33
CA GLU A 115 -22.10 -47.62 -18.51
C GLU A 115 -23.03 -48.27 -17.45
N VAL A 116 -24.03 -47.66 -16.80
CA VAL A 116 -24.73 -46.35 -16.72
C VAL A 116 -25.51 -46.39 -15.37
N GLY A 117 -25.83 -45.24 -14.76
CA GLY A 117 -26.84 -45.20 -13.69
C GLY A 117 -26.98 -43.84 -13.00
N SER A 118 -27.97 -43.08 -13.44
CA SER A 118 -28.39 -41.76 -12.94
C SER A 118 -29.19 -41.84 -11.63
N GLU A 119 -28.95 -40.92 -10.69
CA GLU A 119 -29.99 -40.15 -9.99
C GLU A 119 -29.41 -39.08 -9.02
N GLU A 120 -30.20 -38.03 -8.81
CA GLU A 120 -30.07 -36.95 -7.80
C GLU A 120 -29.19 -35.72 -8.10
N VAL A 121 -29.57 -35.00 -9.16
CA VAL A 121 -29.51 -33.52 -9.18
C VAL A 121 -30.81 -32.99 -8.58
N ASN A 122 -30.85 -32.83 -7.25
CA ASN A 122 -31.88 -32.05 -6.56
C ASN A 122 -31.28 -31.47 -5.27
N LYS A 123 -30.57 -30.33 -5.40
CA LYS A 123 -30.27 -29.39 -4.29
C LYS A 123 -29.47 -28.16 -4.77
N VAL A 124 -29.98 -27.41 -5.74
CA VAL A 124 -29.52 -26.02 -6.00
C VAL A 124 -30.71 -25.10 -6.32
N GLU A 125 -31.84 -25.32 -5.66
CA GLU A 125 -33.02 -24.43 -5.74
C GLU A 125 -33.34 -23.73 -4.40
N ALA A 126 -32.32 -23.55 -3.57
CA ALA A 126 -32.46 -22.76 -2.34
C ALA A 126 -31.16 -22.00 -2.07
N GLU A 127 -30.99 -20.83 -2.71
CA GLU A 127 -30.31 -19.63 -2.15
C GLU A 127 -30.12 -18.55 -3.23
N ALA A 128 -31.22 -18.12 -3.85
CA ALA A 128 -31.26 -16.94 -4.71
C ALA A 128 -32.29 -15.92 -4.17
N SER A 129 -32.03 -15.41 -2.97
CA SER A 129 -32.72 -14.21 -2.45
C SER A 129 -31.68 -13.19 -2.02
N ARG A 130 -31.02 -12.54 -2.99
CA ARG A 130 -30.24 -11.31 -2.78
C ARG A 130 -30.00 -10.56 -4.11
N GLY A 131 -31.07 -9.95 -4.59
CA GLY A 131 -31.09 -8.63 -5.23
C GLY A 131 -30.01 -8.32 -6.27
N ILE A 132 -30.07 -8.99 -7.42
CA ILE A 132 -29.39 -8.56 -8.66
C ILE A 132 -30.42 -7.97 -9.62
N ASN A 133 -30.02 -6.89 -10.28
CA ASN A 133 -30.80 -6.02 -11.15
C ASN A 133 -31.56 -6.81 -12.25
N ARG A 134 -32.90 -6.72 -12.26
CA ARG A 134 -33.81 -7.47 -13.15
C ARG A 134 -33.48 -7.32 -14.64
N LYS A 135 -32.96 -6.15 -15.06
CA LYS A 135 -32.51 -5.91 -16.46
C LYS A 135 -31.20 -6.59 -16.83
N ALA A 136 -30.31 -6.86 -15.86
CA ALA A 136 -29.09 -7.63 -16.10
C ALA A 136 -29.40 -9.13 -16.22
N VAL A 137 -30.42 -9.60 -15.48
CA VAL A 137 -30.91 -10.97 -15.56
C VAL A 137 -31.63 -11.22 -16.90
N GLU A 138 -32.46 -10.29 -17.38
CA GLU A 138 -33.09 -10.41 -18.72
C GLU A 138 -32.08 -10.39 -19.87
N TRP A 139 -30.99 -9.59 -19.78
CA TRP A 139 -29.93 -9.59 -20.79
C TRP A 139 -29.07 -10.87 -20.78
N VAL A 140 -28.83 -11.45 -19.59
CA VAL A 140 -28.11 -12.73 -19.46
C VAL A 140 -28.99 -13.91 -19.91
N LEU A 141 -30.32 -13.84 -19.68
CA LEU A 141 -31.28 -14.86 -20.11
C LEU A 141 -31.62 -14.78 -21.61
N SER A 142 -31.37 -13.65 -22.29
CA SER A 142 -31.54 -13.51 -23.75
C SER A 142 -30.35 -14.03 -24.57
N ILE A 143 -29.25 -14.39 -23.91
CA ILE A 143 -28.14 -15.09 -24.55
C ILE A 143 -28.55 -16.56 -24.56
N GLU A 144 -28.99 -17.08 -25.70
CA GLU A 144 -29.23 -18.52 -25.85
C GLU A 144 -27.94 -19.28 -25.47
N PRO A 145 -27.93 -20.09 -24.41
CA PRO A 145 -26.77 -20.88 -24.08
C PRO A 145 -26.68 -21.99 -25.13
N VAL A 146 -25.58 -22.00 -25.89
CA VAL A 146 -25.20 -23.15 -26.70
C VAL A 146 -24.94 -24.31 -25.73
N LYS A 147 -25.98 -25.09 -25.42
CA LYS A 147 -26.01 -26.14 -24.37
C LYS A 147 -24.92 -27.23 -24.50
N GLY A 148 -24.17 -27.27 -25.61
CA GLY A 148 -22.99 -28.12 -25.77
C GLY A 148 -21.67 -27.55 -25.22
N TYR A 149 -21.53 -26.23 -25.14
CA TYR A 149 -20.24 -25.59 -24.82
C TYR A 149 -19.92 -25.58 -23.31
N GLU A 150 -20.92 -25.53 -22.43
CA GLU A 150 -20.70 -25.55 -20.98
C GLU A 150 -20.26 -26.92 -20.46
N LYS A 151 -20.84 -28.00 -20.98
CA LYS A 151 -20.46 -29.36 -20.63
C LYS A 151 -19.02 -29.65 -21.06
N GLN A 152 -18.69 -29.29 -22.30
CA GLN A 152 -17.34 -29.39 -22.86
C GLN A 152 -16.33 -28.51 -22.09
N CYS A 153 -16.68 -27.28 -21.71
CA CYS A 153 -15.82 -26.42 -20.88
C CYS A 153 -15.61 -27.00 -19.46
N SER A 154 -16.61 -27.66 -18.88
CA SER A 154 -16.51 -28.27 -17.56
C SER A 154 -15.62 -29.53 -17.56
N GLU A 155 -15.77 -30.38 -18.57
CA GLU A 155 -14.94 -31.58 -18.78
C GLU A 155 -13.48 -31.20 -19.08
N ILE A 156 -13.26 -30.17 -19.91
CA ILE A 156 -11.92 -29.63 -20.19
C ILE A 156 -11.29 -29.05 -18.90
N ARG A 157 -12.05 -28.32 -18.06
CA ARG A 157 -11.54 -27.80 -16.79
C ARG A 157 -11.16 -28.92 -15.81
N LEU A 158 -12.00 -29.95 -15.69
CA LEU A 158 -11.74 -31.12 -14.85
C LEU A 158 -10.51 -31.90 -15.35
N ALA A 159 -10.42 -32.15 -16.65
CA ALA A 159 -9.26 -32.82 -17.26
C ALA A 159 -7.94 -32.03 -17.05
N ILE A 160 -7.99 -30.70 -17.14
CA ILE A 160 -6.86 -29.82 -16.85
C ILE A 160 -6.49 -29.86 -15.35
N GLU A 161 -7.47 -29.93 -14.45
CA GLU A 161 -7.21 -30.10 -13.01
C GLU A 161 -6.61 -31.46 -12.68
N ASP A 162 -7.12 -32.54 -13.29
CA ASP A 162 -6.61 -33.89 -13.12
C ASP A 162 -5.17 -34.01 -13.65
N GLN A 163 -4.88 -33.44 -14.82
CA GLN A 163 -3.52 -33.39 -15.36
C GLN A 163 -2.56 -32.66 -14.40
N LYS A 164 -3.01 -31.57 -13.76
CA LYS A 164 -2.21 -30.86 -12.75
C LYS A 164 -2.00 -31.69 -11.49
N MET A 165 -3.03 -32.37 -11.02
CA MET A 165 -2.97 -33.22 -9.83
C MET A 165 -2.03 -34.40 -10.05
N GLU A 166 -2.09 -35.05 -11.21
CA GLU A 166 -1.23 -36.19 -11.55
C GLU A 166 0.24 -35.78 -11.64
N TYR A 167 0.54 -34.61 -12.22
CA TYR A 167 1.88 -34.04 -12.21
C TYR A 167 2.42 -33.87 -10.78
N TRP A 168 1.64 -33.25 -9.89
CA TRP A 168 2.09 -33.02 -8.51
C TRP A 168 2.14 -34.29 -7.67
N LYS A 169 1.27 -35.27 -7.92
CA LYS A 169 1.31 -36.59 -7.30
C LYS A 169 2.62 -37.30 -7.63
N ARG A 170 3.05 -37.26 -8.89
CA ARG A 170 4.36 -37.79 -9.31
C ARG A 170 5.53 -37.07 -8.64
N VAL A 171 5.48 -35.74 -8.58
CA VAL A 171 6.56 -34.94 -7.98
C VAL A 171 6.67 -35.17 -6.47
N LEU A 172 5.55 -35.20 -5.75
CA LEU A 172 5.52 -35.33 -4.29
C LEU A 172 5.62 -36.79 -3.81
N GLY A 173 5.22 -37.75 -4.64
CA GLY A 173 5.32 -39.19 -4.35
C GLY A 173 6.69 -39.80 -4.66
N ARG A 174 7.62 -39.04 -5.26
CA ARG A 174 8.99 -39.50 -5.49
C ARG A 174 9.70 -39.69 -4.14
N GLU A 175 10.39 -40.81 -3.98
CA GLU A 175 11.24 -41.05 -2.80
C GLU A 175 12.28 -39.94 -2.64
N SER A 176 12.51 -39.54 -1.40
CA SER A 176 13.50 -38.51 -1.08
C SER A 176 14.91 -39.08 -1.28
N ASP A 177 15.81 -38.29 -1.86
CA ASP A 177 17.21 -38.69 -1.99
C ASP A 177 17.81 -38.96 -0.58
N PRO A 178 18.59 -40.04 -0.38
CA PRO A 178 19.11 -40.39 0.94
C PRO A 178 20.02 -39.28 1.50
N ASP A 179 19.72 -38.83 2.72
CA ASP A 179 20.50 -37.80 3.40
C ASP A 179 21.68 -38.43 4.16
N GLY A 180 22.82 -38.58 3.49
CA GLY A 180 24.06 -39.12 4.08
C GLY A 180 24.83 -38.15 4.97
N ARG A 181 24.27 -36.97 5.31
CA ARG A 181 24.97 -36.00 6.16
C ARG A 181 25.10 -36.54 7.59
N PRO A 182 26.28 -36.44 8.22
CA PRO A 182 26.45 -36.88 9.60
C PRO A 182 25.59 -36.04 10.54
N VAL A 183 24.68 -36.69 11.27
CA VAL A 183 23.85 -36.04 12.28
C VAL A 183 24.75 -35.70 13.47
N LYS A 184 25.06 -34.41 13.64
CA LYS A 184 25.70 -33.90 14.86
C LYS A 184 24.59 -33.43 15.80
N PRO A 185 24.30 -34.14 16.91
CA PRO A 185 23.38 -33.64 17.91
C PRO A 185 23.93 -32.33 18.49
N LEU A 186 23.24 -31.23 18.26
CA LEU A 186 23.62 -29.91 18.79
C LEU A 186 23.33 -29.78 20.28
N ARG A 187 22.39 -30.60 20.80
CA ARG A 187 21.94 -30.67 22.20
C ARG A 187 21.43 -32.09 22.50
N GLU A 188 21.47 -32.50 23.77
CA GLU A 188 20.84 -33.75 24.24
C GLU A 188 19.31 -33.65 24.12
N PRO A 189 18.57 -34.70 23.71
CA PRO A 189 17.12 -34.65 23.60
C PRO A 189 16.47 -34.42 24.97
N ALA A 190 15.75 -33.32 25.16
CA ALA A 190 14.95 -33.12 26.37
C ALA A 190 13.47 -33.40 26.14
N VAL A 191 12.84 -33.82 27.23
CA VAL A 191 11.41 -34.14 27.40
C VAL A 191 10.48 -32.92 27.17
N GLU A 192 11.03 -31.72 27.04
CA GLU A 192 10.30 -30.43 26.95
C GLU A 192 9.32 -30.29 25.77
N ILE A 193 9.54 -31.00 24.64
CA ILE A 193 8.61 -30.93 23.50
C ILE A 193 7.30 -31.64 23.80
N GLU A 194 7.37 -32.74 24.57
CA GLU A 194 6.25 -33.61 24.93
C GLU A 194 5.52 -33.14 26.20
N GLU A 195 6.05 -32.13 26.89
CA GLU A 195 5.41 -31.54 28.05
C GLU A 195 3.96 -31.11 27.77
N PRO A 196 3.07 -31.12 28.77
CA PRO A 196 1.72 -30.60 28.60
C PRO A 196 1.71 -29.17 28.04
N ILE A 197 0.88 -28.92 27.04
CA ILE A 197 0.65 -27.59 26.48
C ILE A 197 -0.01 -26.71 27.54
N SER A 198 0.56 -25.52 27.70
CA SER A 198 0.07 -24.53 28.65
C SER A 198 -1.00 -23.62 28.03
N LEU A 199 -1.85 -23.06 28.89
CA LEU A 199 -2.84 -22.05 28.49
C LEU A 199 -2.18 -20.80 27.87
N ALA A 200 -0.98 -20.46 28.31
CA ALA A 200 -0.21 -19.33 27.79
C ALA A 200 0.23 -19.55 26.33
N GLU A 201 0.64 -20.77 25.99
CA GLU A 201 1.00 -21.17 24.63
C GLU A 201 -0.21 -21.14 23.70
N CYS A 202 -1.37 -21.65 24.15
CA CYS A 202 -2.63 -21.55 23.39
C CYS A 202 -3.03 -20.08 23.15
N LYS A 203 -2.94 -19.23 24.19
CA LYS A 203 -3.21 -17.78 24.05
C LYS A 203 -2.25 -17.12 23.05
N LYS A 204 -0.96 -17.44 23.11
CA LYS A 204 0.06 -16.92 22.19
C LYS A 204 -0.22 -17.37 20.76
N ALA A 205 -0.45 -18.67 20.54
CA ALA A 205 -0.76 -19.22 19.22
C ALA A 205 -2.02 -18.60 18.61
N LEU A 206 -3.07 -18.38 19.41
CA LEU A 206 -4.30 -17.74 18.95
C LEU A 206 -4.12 -16.26 18.59
N ARG A 207 -3.26 -15.53 19.31
CA ARG A 207 -2.94 -14.13 18.97
C ARG A 207 -2.12 -14.03 17.69
N ASP A 208 -1.17 -14.95 17.51
CA ASP A 208 -0.20 -14.86 16.42
C ASP A 208 -0.72 -15.45 15.10
N LEU A 209 -1.75 -16.30 15.14
CA LEU A 209 -2.36 -16.85 13.94
C LEU A 209 -3.29 -15.81 13.30
N LYS A 210 -2.97 -15.44 12.06
CA LYS A 210 -3.81 -14.56 11.23
C LYS A 210 -4.99 -15.37 10.67
N GLN A 211 -6.04 -14.66 10.27
CA GLN A 211 -7.17 -15.26 9.58
C GLN A 211 -6.71 -16.10 8.39
N THR A 212 -7.21 -17.34 8.32
CA THR A 212 -6.75 -18.37 7.39
C THR A 212 -7.95 -19.12 6.84
N ALA A 213 -7.82 -19.67 5.63
CA ALA A 213 -8.87 -20.44 4.98
C ALA A 213 -9.14 -21.75 5.73
N SER A 214 -10.40 -22.18 5.79
CA SER A 214 -10.79 -23.45 6.42
C SER A 214 -10.10 -24.64 5.75
N GLY A 215 -9.83 -25.67 6.56
CA GLY A 215 -9.37 -26.96 6.07
C GLY A 215 -10.51 -27.77 5.43
N PRO A 216 -10.29 -29.07 5.16
CA PRO A 216 -11.33 -29.95 4.64
C PRO A 216 -12.49 -30.17 5.62
N ASP A 217 -12.28 -29.85 6.91
CA ASP A 217 -13.27 -29.91 7.98
C ASP A 217 -14.28 -28.74 7.96
N GLY A 218 -14.09 -27.73 7.10
CA GLY A 218 -14.98 -26.56 7.01
C GLY A 218 -14.88 -25.59 8.19
N VAL A 219 -14.22 -25.98 9.29
CA VAL A 219 -14.12 -25.18 10.52
C VAL A 219 -13.39 -23.88 10.24
N SER A 220 -14.09 -22.77 10.52
CA SER A 220 -13.55 -21.42 10.33
C SER A 220 -12.61 -21.01 11.47
N TRP A 221 -11.70 -20.08 11.17
CA TRP A 221 -10.85 -19.46 12.19
C TRP A 221 -11.66 -18.82 13.34
N ASN A 222 -12.80 -18.21 13.02
CA ASN A 222 -13.65 -17.54 14.01
C ASN A 222 -14.28 -18.56 14.98
N SER A 223 -14.67 -19.72 14.47
CA SER A 223 -15.21 -20.82 15.28
C SER A 223 -14.17 -21.32 16.30
N VAL A 224 -12.93 -21.55 15.86
CA VAL A 224 -11.83 -21.95 16.76
C VAL A 224 -11.52 -20.87 17.80
N LYS A 225 -11.52 -19.61 17.39
CA LYS A 225 -11.30 -18.48 18.30
C LYS A 225 -12.39 -18.37 19.37
N SER A 226 -13.64 -18.70 19.02
CA SER A 226 -14.78 -18.64 19.94
C SER A 226 -14.76 -19.72 21.04
N LEU A 227 -14.16 -20.88 20.78
CA LEU A 227 -13.99 -21.96 21.77
C LEU A 227 -13.06 -21.55 22.93
N GLY A 228 -12.14 -20.61 22.67
CA GLY A 228 -11.22 -20.10 23.68
C GLY A 228 -10.02 -21.02 23.98
N PRO A 229 -8.98 -20.50 24.65
CA PRO A 229 -7.71 -21.20 24.83
C PRO A 229 -7.78 -22.40 25.78
N GLY A 230 -8.73 -22.43 26.73
CA GLY A 230 -8.87 -23.53 27.69
C GLY A 230 -9.31 -24.84 27.03
N TRP A 231 -10.32 -24.77 26.17
CA TRP A 231 -10.77 -25.91 25.39
C TRP A 231 -9.68 -26.45 24.46
N LEU A 232 -8.93 -25.57 23.81
CA LEU A 232 -7.82 -25.96 22.95
C LEU A 232 -6.71 -26.65 23.74
N GLN A 233 -6.39 -26.15 24.94
CA GLN A 233 -5.41 -26.78 25.82
C GLN A 233 -5.82 -28.21 26.17
N TYR A 234 -7.07 -28.41 26.59
CA TYR A 234 -7.60 -29.74 26.91
C TYR A 234 -7.50 -30.69 25.72
N LEU A 235 -7.94 -30.24 24.54
CA LEU A 235 -7.89 -31.03 23.30
C LEU A 235 -6.45 -31.41 22.94
N PHE A 236 -5.53 -30.45 22.94
CA PHE A 236 -4.15 -30.70 22.53
C PHE A 236 -3.39 -31.58 23.53
N ASN A 237 -3.64 -31.43 24.83
CA ASN A 237 -3.07 -32.30 25.85
C ASN A 237 -3.63 -33.71 25.78
N SER A 238 -4.92 -33.85 25.42
CA SER A 238 -5.51 -35.16 25.15
C SER A 238 -4.83 -35.84 23.96
N ILE A 239 -4.55 -35.07 22.88
CA ILE A 239 -3.83 -35.58 21.70
C ILE A 239 -2.38 -35.98 22.05
N LEU A 240 -1.67 -35.16 22.85
CA LEU A 240 -0.33 -35.49 23.32
C LEU A 240 -0.32 -36.75 24.17
N ALA A 241 -1.24 -36.87 25.13
CA ALA A 241 -1.36 -38.03 26.00
C ALA A 241 -1.69 -39.32 25.22
N CYS A 242 -2.47 -39.22 24.14
CA CYS A 242 -2.77 -40.37 23.28
C CYS A 242 -1.61 -40.75 22.35
N GLY A 243 -0.62 -39.88 22.12
CA GLY A 243 0.51 -40.12 21.22
C GLY A 243 0.15 -40.17 19.72
N TYR A 244 -1.11 -39.96 19.34
CA TYR A 244 -1.54 -39.91 17.94
C TYR A 244 -2.57 -38.80 17.67
N PRO A 245 -2.38 -37.96 16.64
CA PRO A 245 -3.42 -37.04 16.18
C PRO A 245 -4.52 -37.80 15.43
N THR A 246 -5.76 -37.33 15.55
CA THR A 246 -6.91 -37.93 14.84
C THR A 246 -6.73 -37.86 13.32
N LYS A 247 -7.35 -38.80 12.58
CA LYS A 247 -7.24 -38.87 11.10
C LYS A 247 -7.56 -37.52 10.42
N SER A 248 -8.49 -36.75 10.97
CA SER A 248 -8.87 -35.42 10.48
C SER A 248 -7.74 -34.39 10.50
N PHE A 249 -6.75 -34.52 11.39
CA PHE A 249 -5.56 -33.65 11.43
C PHE A 249 -4.53 -33.97 10.35
N LYS A 250 -4.56 -35.20 9.82
CA LYS A 250 -3.67 -35.66 8.74
C LYS A 250 -4.20 -35.29 7.36
N ASN A 251 -5.50 -35.01 7.25
CA ASN A 251 -6.14 -34.61 6.00
C ASN A 251 -5.93 -33.11 5.74
N SER A 252 -5.67 -32.76 4.48
CA SER A 252 -5.55 -31.38 4.04
C SER A 252 -6.21 -31.19 2.67
N ARG A 253 -6.75 -30.00 2.44
CA ARG A 253 -7.28 -29.62 1.12
C ARG A 253 -6.18 -28.97 0.31
N THR A 254 -5.83 -29.55 -0.84
CA THR A 254 -4.83 -28.97 -1.74
C THR A 254 -5.47 -27.93 -2.65
N VAL A 255 -4.90 -26.74 -2.70
CA VAL A 255 -5.29 -25.66 -3.64
C VAL A 255 -4.07 -25.29 -4.49
N LEU A 256 -4.25 -25.21 -5.81
CA LEU A 256 -3.20 -24.82 -6.75
C LEU A 256 -3.22 -23.30 -6.96
N ILE A 257 -2.16 -22.60 -6.53
CA ILE A 257 -2.02 -21.15 -6.73
C ILE A 257 -1.05 -20.86 -7.89
N PRO A 258 -1.42 -20.03 -8.87
CA PRO A 258 -0.55 -19.68 -9.99
C PRO A 258 0.68 -18.87 -9.53
N LYS A 259 1.87 -19.22 -10.02
CA LYS A 259 3.13 -18.49 -9.74
C LYS A 259 3.32 -17.29 -10.70
N THR A 260 2.67 -17.33 -11.86
CA THR A 260 2.76 -16.35 -12.95
C THR A 260 1.35 -15.89 -13.36
N GLU A 261 1.23 -14.78 -14.09
CA GLU A 261 -0.08 -14.21 -14.48
C GLU A 261 -0.83 -15.10 -15.48
N LYS A 262 -0.11 -15.82 -16.33
CA LYS A 262 -0.66 -16.73 -17.35
C LYS A 262 0.07 -18.07 -17.26
N PRO A 263 -0.30 -18.93 -16.31
CA PRO A 263 0.34 -20.22 -16.14
C PRO A 263 -0.14 -21.18 -17.22
N SER A 264 0.80 -21.73 -17.99
CA SER A 264 0.51 -22.72 -19.04
C SER A 264 0.78 -24.14 -18.53
N ASP A 265 1.83 -24.31 -17.71
CA ASP A 265 2.27 -25.63 -17.25
C ASP A 265 1.83 -25.94 -15.81
N PRO A 266 1.53 -27.21 -15.46
CA PRO A 266 1.24 -27.64 -14.08
C PRO A 266 2.31 -27.25 -13.05
N GLY A 267 3.59 -27.21 -13.47
CA GLY A 267 4.72 -26.80 -12.65
C GLY A 267 4.73 -25.31 -12.29
N GLU A 268 3.99 -24.47 -13.02
CA GLU A 268 3.81 -23.04 -12.73
C GLU A 268 2.76 -22.79 -11.66
N PHE A 269 2.08 -23.82 -11.18
CA PHE A 269 1.23 -23.75 -10.00
C PHE A 269 2.04 -24.12 -8.75
N ARG A 270 1.65 -23.59 -7.60
CA ARG A 270 2.14 -24.01 -6.29
C ARG A 270 1.02 -24.76 -5.59
N PRO A 271 1.20 -26.05 -5.26
CA PRO A 271 0.26 -26.75 -4.41
C PRO A 271 0.39 -26.21 -2.99
N LEU A 272 -0.73 -25.83 -2.40
CA LEU A 272 -0.84 -25.45 -0.99
C LEU A 272 -1.78 -26.43 -0.29
N ALA A 273 -1.23 -27.21 0.63
CA ALA A 273 -1.98 -28.09 1.51
C ALA A 273 -2.55 -27.29 2.69
N ILE A 274 -3.87 -27.13 2.72
CA ILE A 274 -4.59 -26.38 3.75
C ILE A 274 -5.16 -27.38 4.76
N ALA A 275 -4.46 -27.59 5.88
CA ALA A 275 -4.90 -28.44 6.98
C ALA A 275 -6.01 -27.78 7.83
N SER A 276 -6.64 -28.55 8.73
CA SER A 276 -7.57 -28.03 9.73
C SER A 276 -6.98 -26.85 10.52
N VAL A 277 -7.83 -25.90 10.91
CA VAL A 277 -7.42 -24.77 11.78
C VAL A 277 -6.86 -25.29 13.11
N PHE A 278 -7.45 -26.34 13.70
CA PHE A 278 -6.97 -26.94 14.94
C PHE A 278 -5.54 -27.47 14.79
N GLY A 279 -5.28 -28.21 13.70
CA GLY A 279 -3.95 -28.73 13.39
C GLY A 279 -2.92 -27.63 13.19
N ARG A 280 -3.29 -26.52 12.55
CA ARG A 280 -2.36 -25.38 12.38
C ARG A 280 -2.05 -24.67 13.69
N VAL A 281 -3.00 -24.56 14.62
CA VAL A 281 -2.75 -24.02 15.96
C VAL A 281 -1.82 -24.96 16.73
N PHE A 282 -2.09 -26.27 16.71
CA PHE A 282 -1.28 -27.29 17.36
C PHE A 282 0.16 -27.31 16.83
N HIS A 283 0.34 -27.42 15.51
CA HIS A 283 1.66 -27.41 14.86
C HIS A 283 2.42 -26.11 15.12
N ARG A 284 1.73 -24.98 15.33
CA ARG A 284 2.39 -23.72 15.67
C ARG A 284 2.99 -23.73 17.07
N ILE A 285 2.32 -24.35 18.03
CA ILE A 285 2.84 -24.52 19.39
C ILE A 285 4.08 -25.42 19.34
N LEU A 286 3.97 -26.59 18.69
CA LEU A 286 5.09 -27.50 18.50
C LEU A 286 6.26 -26.85 17.77
N ALA A 287 6.00 -26.10 16.69
CA ALA A 287 7.03 -25.36 15.97
C ALA A 287 7.70 -24.28 16.83
N SER A 288 6.96 -23.64 17.75
CA SER A 288 7.53 -22.68 18.70
C SER A 288 8.45 -23.37 19.71
N ARG A 289 8.11 -24.57 20.18
CA ARG A 289 8.97 -25.38 21.05
C ARG A 289 10.21 -25.85 20.31
N LEU A 290 10.03 -26.43 19.12
CA LEU A 290 11.11 -26.85 18.23
C LEU A 290 12.06 -25.70 17.85
N GLY A 291 11.55 -24.48 17.70
CA GLY A 291 12.37 -23.31 17.38
C GLY A 291 13.34 -22.90 18.50
N VAL A 292 13.06 -23.24 19.76
CA VAL A 292 13.99 -23.06 20.89
C VAL A 292 15.12 -24.08 20.82
N TRP A 293 14.78 -25.29 20.39
CA TRP A 293 15.67 -26.45 20.27
C TRP A 293 16.62 -26.36 19.07
N ALA A 294 16.08 -25.98 17.91
CA ALA A 294 16.78 -25.86 16.65
C ALA A 294 16.74 -24.40 16.17
N PRO A 295 17.47 -23.47 16.84
CA PRO A 295 17.56 -22.10 16.38
C PRO A 295 18.21 -22.09 14.99
N LEU A 296 17.50 -21.54 14.01
CA LEU A 296 18.03 -21.38 12.66
C LEU A 296 19.22 -20.42 12.68
N GLY A 297 20.25 -20.71 11.87
CA GLY A 297 21.43 -19.85 11.78
C GLY A 297 21.05 -18.42 11.38
N ALA A 298 21.71 -17.41 11.97
CA ALA A 298 21.37 -16.00 11.78
C ALA A 298 21.39 -15.53 10.30
N SER A 299 22.18 -16.20 9.47
CA SER A 299 22.35 -15.98 8.02
C SER A 299 21.47 -16.87 7.14
N GLN A 300 20.79 -17.88 7.70
CA GLN A 300 19.94 -18.79 6.95
C GLN A 300 18.66 -18.06 6.52
N ARG A 301 18.51 -17.87 5.19
CA ARG A 301 17.34 -17.17 4.62
C ARG A 301 16.41 -18.09 3.81
N ALA A 302 16.89 -19.21 3.23
CA ALA A 302 16.08 -20.31 2.66
C ALA A 302 16.93 -21.53 2.22
N PHE A 303 16.27 -22.69 2.03
CA PHE A 303 16.81 -24.04 1.78
C PHE A 303 17.51 -24.27 0.42
N GLN A 304 18.78 -24.71 0.50
CA GLN A 304 19.75 -25.15 -0.54
C GLN A 304 19.89 -24.27 -1.81
N VAL A 305 21.13 -24.17 -2.32
CA VAL A 305 21.42 -23.48 -3.59
C VAL A 305 20.77 -24.26 -4.74
N ASN A 306 19.85 -23.62 -5.46
CA ASN A 306 19.22 -24.18 -6.66
C ASN A 306 19.89 -23.57 -7.90
N PRO A 307 20.71 -24.33 -8.66
CA PRO A 307 21.43 -23.83 -9.83
C PRO A 307 20.52 -23.14 -10.87
N ALA A 308 19.31 -23.66 -11.08
CA ALA A 308 18.34 -23.09 -12.05
C ALA A 308 17.79 -21.72 -11.63
N LYS A 309 17.94 -21.36 -10.35
CA LYS A 309 17.57 -20.05 -9.80
C LYS A 309 18.81 -19.24 -9.41
N CYS A 310 19.98 -19.58 -9.92
CA CYS A 310 21.21 -18.84 -9.68
C CYS A 310 21.71 -18.29 -11.02
N SER A 311 22.51 -17.23 -10.96
CA SER A 311 23.21 -16.71 -12.13
C SER A 311 24.55 -16.14 -11.69
N THR A 312 25.55 -16.21 -12.56
CA THR A 312 26.93 -15.81 -12.26
C THR A 312 27.30 -14.56 -13.02
N LEU A 313 28.11 -13.71 -12.37
CA LEU A 313 28.66 -12.49 -12.95
C LEU A 313 30.18 -12.55 -12.84
N ALA A 314 30.88 -12.78 -13.94
CA ALA A 314 32.35 -12.77 -13.96
C ALA A 314 32.87 -11.38 -14.34
N ILE A 315 33.71 -10.82 -13.48
CA ILE A 315 34.35 -9.52 -13.72
C ILE A 315 35.86 -9.74 -13.85
N ILE A 316 36.42 -9.37 -14.99
CA ILE A 316 37.85 -9.41 -15.28
C ILE A 316 38.42 -7.99 -15.15
N TRP A 317 39.56 -7.84 -14.50
CA TRP A 317 40.28 -6.57 -14.43
C TRP A 317 41.32 -6.47 -15.56
N ASP A 318 41.12 -5.51 -16.46
CA ASP A 318 42.13 -5.08 -17.42
C ASP A 318 43.07 -4.09 -16.74
N GLY A 319 44.17 -4.60 -16.18
CA GLY A 319 45.14 -3.80 -15.45
C GLY A 319 45.86 -2.75 -16.29
N LYS A 320 46.03 -2.98 -17.60
CA LYS A 320 46.71 -2.04 -18.50
C LYS A 320 45.85 -0.81 -18.75
N ASN A 321 44.56 -1.02 -18.99
CA ASN A 321 43.63 0.08 -19.24
C ASN A 321 42.91 0.58 -17.98
N LYS A 322 43.16 -0.05 -16.82
CA LYS A 322 42.50 0.20 -15.53
C LYS A 322 40.96 0.12 -15.64
N ARG A 323 40.45 -0.93 -16.29
CA ARG A 323 39.01 -1.12 -16.54
C ARG A 323 38.53 -2.48 -16.07
N TRP A 324 37.27 -2.55 -15.66
CA TRP A 324 36.57 -3.80 -15.40
C TRP A 324 35.85 -4.23 -16.69
N LEU A 325 36.03 -5.48 -17.08
CA LEU A 325 35.37 -6.13 -18.20
C LEU A 325 34.44 -7.21 -17.66
N HIS A 326 33.32 -7.42 -18.36
CA HIS A 326 32.37 -8.46 -18.01
C HIS A 326 32.61 -9.66 -18.90
N ASP A 327 32.88 -10.81 -18.30
CA ASP A 327 33.04 -12.06 -19.02
C ASP A 327 31.71 -12.85 -18.99
N ALA A 328 31.06 -12.94 -20.15
CA ALA A 328 29.84 -13.72 -20.31
C ALA A 328 30.11 -15.20 -20.60
N LYS A 329 31.37 -15.59 -20.87
CA LYS A 329 31.77 -16.99 -21.14
C LYS A 329 32.23 -17.74 -19.89
N GLY A 330 32.52 -17.04 -18.79
CA GLY A 330 32.89 -17.63 -17.50
C GLY A 330 31.77 -18.52 -16.93
N GLN A 331 31.81 -19.81 -17.25
CA GLN A 331 30.88 -20.82 -16.76
C GLN A 331 31.37 -21.39 -15.43
N PHE A 332 30.61 -21.17 -14.37
CA PHE A 332 30.88 -21.78 -13.07
C PHE A 332 30.03 -23.03 -12.90
N LYS A 333 30.59 -24.07 -12.28
CA LYS A 333 29.86 -25.29 -11.93
C LYS A 333 29.64 -25.34 -10.42
N PHE A 334 28.41 -25.65 -10.01
CA PHE A 334 28.08 -25.95 -8.62
C PHE A 334 27.47 -27.35 -8.55
N ARG A 335 28.10 -28.26 -7.79
CA ARG A 335 27.70 -29.67 -7.68
C ARG A 335 27.45 -30.34 -9.05
N GLY A 336 28.37 -30.12 -9.99
CA GLY A 336 28.28 -30.67 -11.36
C GLY A 336 27.30 -29.94 -12.31
N SER A 337 26.42 -29.07 -11.79
CA SER A 337 25.49 -28.28 -12.62
C SER A 337 26.12 -26.95 -13.04
N THR A 338 26.06 -26.60 -14.32
CA THR A 338 26.54 -25.31 -14.84
C THR A 338 25.57 -24.18 -14.46
N LEU A 339 26.10 -23.10 -13.89
CA LEU A 339 25.33 -21.91 -13.57
C LEU A 339 25.26 -20.98 -14.79
N PRO A 340 24.09 -20.39 -15.10
CA PRO A 340 23.95 -19.50 -16.23
C PRO A 340 24.72 -18.18 -15.98
N ALA A 341 25.63 -17.85 -16.89
CA ALA A 341 26.38 -16.60 -16.86
C ALA A 341 25.52 -15.44 -17.37
N LEU A 342 25.39 -14.38 -16.58
CA LEU A 342 24.58 -13.21 -16.92
C LEU A 342 25.30 -12.38 -17.98
N GLY A 343 24.65 -12.01 -19.07
CA GLY A 343 25.17 -11.02 -20.02
C GLY A 343 25.27 -9.59 -19.45
N VAL A 344 25.95 -8.70 -20.19
CA VAL A 344 26.10 -7.28 -19.79
C VAL A 344 24.76 -6.54 -19.72
N GLU A 345 23.87 -6.87 -20.65
CA GLU A 345 22.53 -6.28 -20.80
C GLU A 345 21.44 -7.07 -20.07
N GLU A 346 21.74 -8.31 -19.71
CA GLU A 346 20.81 -9.17 -19.01
C GLU A 346 20.64 -8.74 -17.56
N SER A 347 19.50 -9.13 -16.99
CA SER A 347 19.19 -8.82 -15.61
C SER A 347 18.62 -10.03 -14.89
N TYR A 348 19.03 -10.18 -13.65
CA TYR A 348 18.66 -11.24 -12.75
C TYR A 348 17.76 -10.71 -11.63
N LYS A 349 16.61 -11.35 -11.43
CA LYS A 349 15.64 -10.96 -10.41
C LYS A 349 15.96 -11.64 -9.08
N TYR A 350 16.39 -10.86 -8.09
CA TYR A 350 16.67 -11.34 -6.74
C TYR A 350 15.84 -10.59 -5.70
N LEU A 351 15.06 -11.33 -4.89
CA LEU A 351 14.13 -10.78 -3.90
C LEU A 351 13.24 -9.65 -4.47
N GLY A 352 12.81 -9.83 -5.73
CA GLY A 352 11.97 -8.87 -6.45
C GLY A 352 12.71 -7.70 -7.11
N LEU A 353 13.99 -7.45 -6.80
CA LEU A 353 14.82 -6.42 -7.43
C LEU A 353 15.55 -6.97 -8.65
N GLN A 354 15.80 -6.12 -9.63
CA GLN A 354 16.57 -6.49 -10.82
C GLN A 354 18.04 -6.10 -10.65
N TYR A 355 18.93 -7.05 -10.90
CA TYR A 355 20.39 -6.91 -10.83
C TYR A 355 20.97 -7.13 -12.22
N GLY A 356 21.74 -6.19 -12.74
CA GLY A 356 22.55 -6.38 -13.95
C GLY A 356 24.04 -6.33 -13.64
N SER A 357 24.85 -6.31 -14.69
CA SER A 357 26.32 -6.21 -14.62
C SER A 357 26.85 -5.02 -13.80
N LYS A 358 26.09 -3.92 -13.76
CA LYS A 358 26.42 -2.70 -12.99
C LYS A 358 25.84 -2.68 -11.57
N GLY A 359 25.21 -3.78 -11.14
CA GLY A 359 24.47 -3.92 -9.89
C GLY A 359 22.97 -3.65 -10.05
N LYS A 360 22.34 -3.07 -9.02
CA LYS A 360 20.88 -2.87 -8.99
C LYS A 360 20.40 -1.90 -10.07
N LEU A 361 19.38 -2.31 -10.84
CA LEU A 361 18.75 -1.52 -11.90
C LEU A 361 17.73 -0.51 -11.34
N LYS A 362 17.53 0.60 -12.04
CA LYS A 362 16.64 1.70 -11.65
C LYS A 362 15.20 1.48 -12.17
N THR A 363 14.48 0.51 -11.62
CA THR A 363 13.15 0.13 -12.13
C THR A 363 11.97 0.76 -11.38
N GLY A 364 12.19 1.39 -10.23
CA GLY A 364 11.11 1.85 -9.34
C GLY A 364 10.15 2.88 -9.95
N LEU A 365 10.66 3.85 -10.72
CA LEU A 365 9.83 4.90 -11.32
C LEU A 365 8.94 4.37 -12.45
N GLU A 366 9.49 3.55 -13.34
CA GLU A 366 8.72 2.97 -14.45
C GLU A 366 7.66 1.99 -13.94
N LEU A 367 8.00 1.19 -12.92
CA LEU A 367 7.02 0.34 -12.25
C LEU A 367 5.89 1.16 -11.61
N LEU A 368 6.20 2.28 -10.96
CA LEU A 368 5.19 3.18 -10.39
C LEU A 368 4.27 3.73 -11.48
N LYS A 369 4.82 4.20 -12.61
CA LYS A 369 4.01 4.73 -13.73
C LYS A 369 3.08 3.67 -14.32
N GLY A 370 3.56 2.43 -14.49
CA GLY A 370 2.75 1.30 -14.95
C GLY A 370 1.57 1.04 -14.00
N MET A 371 1.86 0.86 -12.71
CA MET A 371 0.85 0.60 -11.69
C MET A 371 -0.18 1.75 -11.52
N LEU A 372 0.26 3.01 -11.66
CA LEU A 372 -0.65 4.16 -11.61
C LEU A 372 -1.58 4.20 -12.83
N ARG A 373 -1.12 3.75 -13.99
CA ARG A 373 -1.93 3.65 -15.21
C ARG A 373 -3.01 2.58 -15.07
N GLU A 374 -2.62 1.38 -14.63
CA GLU A 374 -3.56 0.29 -14.34
C GLU A 374 -4.63 0.71 -13.32
N LEU A 375 -4.22 1.39 -12.25
CA LEU A 375 -5.14 1.88 -11.23
C LEU A 375 -6.10 2.96 -11.76
N LYS A 376 -5.66 3.75 -12.73
CA LYS A 376 -6.48 4.78 -13.39
C LYS A 376 -7.54 4.18 -14.31
N GLU A 377 -7.16 3.16 -15.07
CA GLU A 377 -8.04 2.47 -16.03
C GLU A 377 -9.04 1.55 -15.33
N ALA A 378 -8.72 1.06 -14.13
CA ALA A 378 -9.62 0.21 -13.36
C ALA A 378 -10.98 0.89 -13.05
N PRO A 379 -12.12 0.18 -13.18
CA PRO A 379 -13.47 0.68 -12.92
C PRO A 379 -13.76 0.79 -11.41
N LEU A 380 -12.99 1.62 -10.72
CA LEU A 380 -13.02 1.81 -9.27
C LEU A 380 -13.44 3.23 -8.90
N LYS A 381 -14.13 3.35 -7.76
CA LYS A 381 -14.46 4.66 -7.20
C LYS A 381 -13.20 5.42 -6.77
N PRO A 382 -13.18 6.76 -6.79
CA PRO A 382 -12.02 7.56 -6.41
C PRO A 382 -11.43 7.19 -5.04
N GLN A 383 -12.27 6.96 -4.02
CA GLN A 383 -11.80 6.56 -2.69
C GLN A 383 -11.16 5.17 -2.66
N GLN A 384 -11.62 4.23 -3.49
CA GLN A 384 -11.02 2.90 -3.61
C GLN A 384 -9.65 2.98 -4.29
N ARG A 385 -9.51 3.87 -5.29
CA ARG A 385 -8.21 4.14 -5.93
C ARG A 385 -7.20 4.71 -4.92
N VAL A 386 -7.60 5.69 -4.11
CA VAL A 386 -6.75 6.24 -3.03
C VAL A 386 -6.37 5.17 -2.01
N PHE A 387 -7.32 4.31 -1.63
CA PHE A 387 -7.08 3.19 -0.71
C PHE A 387 -6.01 2.23 -1.25
N LEU A 388 -6.16 1.73 -2.47
CA LEU A 388 -5.21 0.79 -3.11
C LEU A 388 -3.84 1.43 -3.34
N LEU A 389 -3.82 2.72 -3.71
CA LEU A 389 -2.58 3.47 -3.82
C LEU A 389 -1.82 3.42 -2.48
N ARG A 390 -2.48 3.76 -1.37
CA ARG A 390 -1.85 3.80 -0.04
C ARG A 390 -1.46 2.41 0.49
N THR A 391 -2.31 1.41 0.30
CA THR A 391 -2.16 0.10 0.96
C THR A 391 -1.34 -0.91 0.15
N ASN A 392 -1.34 -0.82 -1.18
CA ASN A 392 -0.67 -1.79 -2.05
C ASN A 392 0.47 -1.18 -2.86
N ILE A 393 0.21 -0.07 -3.57
CA ILE A 393 1.17 0.49 -4.54
C ILE A 393 2.34 1.17 -3.84
N LEU A 394 2.08 2.14 -2.96
CA LEU A 394 3.15 2.91 -2.30
C LEU A 394 4.08 2.00 -1.47
N PRO A 395 3.61 1.02 -0.67
CA PRO A 395 4.49 0.12 0.07
C PRO A 395 5.37 -0.74 -0.86
N LYS A 396 4.79 -1.25 -1.96
CA LYS A 396 5.54 -2.00 -2.97
C LYS A 396 6.66 -1.14 -3.56
N ILE A 397 6.35 0.08 -4.00
CA ILE A 397 7.34 1.00 -4.57
C ILE A 397 8.37 1.45 -3.53
N MET A 398 7.96 1.68 -2.28
CA MET A 398 8.86 2.01 -1.18
C MET A 398 9.94 0.92 -0.99
N TYR A 399 9.55 -0.35 -1.03
CA TYR A 399 10.50 -1.48 -0.98
C TYR A 399 11.56 -1.40 -2.11
N TYR A 400 11.12 -1.11 -3.34
CA TYR A 400 12.02 -0.95 -4.48
C TYR A 400 12.97 0.25 -4.32
N LEU A 401 12.47 1.39 -3.85
CA LEU A 401 13.26 2.63 -3.73
C LEU A 401 14.27 2.57 -2.57
N VAL A 402 13.89 1.98 -1.44
CA VAL A 402 14.76 1.81 -0.26
C VAL A 402 15.87 0.79 -0.55
N ASN A 403 15.53 -0.34 -1.18
CA ASN A 403 16.54 -1.37 -1.46
C ASN A 403 17.31 -1.14 -2.76
N GLY A 404 16.81 -0.30 -3.67
CA GLY A 404 17.43 0.01 -4.96
C GLY A 404 18.46 1.15 -4.92
N ARG A 405 19.17 1.32 -6.05
CA ARG A 405 19.95 2.53 -6.33
C ARG A 405 19.02 3.60 -6.87
N VAL A 406 18.88 4.70 -6.13
CA VAL A 406 17.99 5.82 -6.48
C VAL A 406 18.71 7.13 -6.27
N HIS A 407 18.34 8.14 -7.06
CA HIS A 407 18.78 9.52 -6.88
C HIS A 407 17.61 10.35 -6.34
N GLN A 408 17.91 11.48 -5.67
CA GLN A 408 16.88 12.37 -5.14
C GLN A 408 15.92 12.88 -6.23
N TYR A 409 16.43 13.18 -7.43
CA TYR A 409 15.59 13.57 -8.57
C TYR A 409 14.53 12.50 -8.89
N THR A 410 14.91 11.22 -8.90
CA THR A 410 13.97 10.12 -9.13
C THR A 410 12.87 10.07 -8.07
N LEU A 411 13.22 10.33 -6.80
CA LEU A 411 12.22 10.37 -5.71
C LEU A 411 11.24 11.53 -5.90
N ARG A 412 11.74 12.73 -6.25
CA ARG A 412 10.91 13.90 -6.58
C ARG A 412 9.96 13.61 -7.73
N GLU A 413 10.44 12.94 -8.77
CA GLU A 413 9.60 12.56 -9.92
C GLU A 413 8.55 11.51 -9.55
N CYS A 414 8.86 10.53 -8.69
CA CYS A 414 7.86 9.61 -8.15
C CYS A 414 6.76 10.37 -7.40
N ASP A 415 7.14 11.28 -6.49
CA ASP A 415 6.17 12.08 -5.72
C ASP A 415 5.31 12.99 -6.62
N LYS A 416 5.90 13.57 -7.68
CA LYS A 416 5.15 14.33 -8.68
C LYS A 416 4.16 13.45 -9.44
N CYS A 417 4.54 12.24 -9.84
CA CYS A 417 3.65 11.30 -10.53
C CYS A 417 2.44 10.93 -9.66
N VAL A 418 2.68 10.59 -8.39
CA VAL A 418 1.61 10.28 -7.43
C VAL A 418 0.68 11.47 -7.24
N ARG A 419 1.21 12.69 -7.02
CA ARG A 419 0.38 13.89 -6.86
C ARG A 419 -0.38 14.25 -8.14
N ARG A 420 0.19 14.03 -9.32
CA ARG A 420 -0.49 14.25 -10.60
C ARG A 420 -1.68 13.30 -10.74
N PHE A 421 -1.45 12.00 -10.48
CA PHE A 421 -2.51 10.99 -10.45
C PHE A 421 -3.62 11.35 -9.46
N LEU A 422 -3.28 11.74 -8.24
CA LEU A 422 -4.26 12.13 -7.21
C LEU A 422 -5.07 13.36 -7.61
N ARG A 423 -4.43 14.39 -8.19
CA ARG A 423 -5.16 15.58 -8.67
C ARG A 423 -6.15 15.23 -9.77
N GLU A 424 -5.77 14.33 -10.67
CA GLU A 424 -6.64 13.88 -11.76
C GLU A 424 -7.82 13.05 -11.23
N VAL A 425 -7.55 12.01 -10.43
CA VAL A 425 -8.58 11.09 -9.89
C VAL A 425 -9.56 11.78 -8.94
N LEU A 426 -9.10 12.79 -8.20
CA LEU A 426 -9.90 13.53 -7.24
C LEU A 426 -10.39 14.88 -7.78
N HIS A 427 -10.14 15.19 -9.05
CA HIS A 427 -10.48 16.46 -9.69
C HIS A 427 -10.06 17.69 -8.87
N LEU A 428 -8.86 17.66 -8.29
CA LEU A 428 -8.34 18.71 -7.42
C LEU A 428 -7.60 19.78 -8.22
N PRO A 429 -7.68 21.07 -7.84
CA PRO A 429 -6.98 22.14 -8.53
C PRO A 429 -5.46 22.05 -8.34
N HIS A 430 -4.69 22.63 -9.27
CA HIS A 430 -3.22 22.62 -9.23
C HIS A 430 -2.65 23.29 -7.98
N ASP A 431 -3.33 24.30 -7.46
CA ASP A 431 -2.98 25.06 -6.26
C ASP A 431 -3.29 24.34 -4.94
N THR A 432 -3.79 23.09 -5.00
CA THR A 432 -4.00 22.26 -3.79
C THR A 432 -2.68 22.12 -3.03
N PRO A 433 -2.67 22.42 -1.71
CA PRO A 433 -1.44 22.41 -0.92
C PRO A 433 -0.82 21.01 -0.90
N VAL A 434 0.49 20.94 -1.13
CA VAL A 434 1.23 19.67 -1.14
C VAL A 434 1.13 18.94 0.22
N SER A 435 1.05 19.71 1.31
CA SER A 435 0.85 19.18 2.66
C SER A 435 -0.48 18.45 2.86
N ALA A 436 -1.55 18.79 2.12
CA ALA A 436 -2.82 18.08 2.22
C ALA A 436 -2.70 16.61 1.77
N PHE A 437 -1.82 16.30 0.80
CA PHE A 437 -1.57 14.94 0.38
C PHE A 437 -0.77 14.15 1.43
N HIS A 438 0.28 14.75 1.97
CA HIS A 438 1.28 14.05 2.79
C HIS A 438 1.00 14.06 4.29
N ALA A 439 0.22 15.02 4.80
CA ALA A 439 -0.18 15.04 6.20
C ALA A 439 -1.06 13.82 6.53
N CYS A 440 -1.00 13.38 7.78
CA CYS A 440 -1.74 12.20 8.22
C CYS A 440 -3.25 12.46 8.17
N ALA A 441 -4.04 11.41 7.93
CA ALA A 441 -5.50 11.52 7.84
C ALA A 441 -6.13 12.10 9.12
N LYS A 442 -5.59 11.71 10.28
CA LYS A 442 -5.99 12.24 11.59
C LYS A 442 -5.75 13.73 11.76
N ASP A 443 -4.74 14.28 11.10
CA ASP A 443 -4.34 15.69 11.21
C ASP A 443 -4.98 16.55 10.11
N GLY A 444 -5.83 15.98 9.25
CA GLY A 444 -6.48 16.74 8.16
C GLY A 444 -6.05 16.35 6.73
N GLY A 445 -5.05 15.49 6.55
CA GLY A 445 -4.49 15.14 5.24
C GLY A 445 -5.07 13.87 4.60
N LEU A 446 -4.37 13.37 3.56
CA LEU A 446 -4.68 12.15 2.80
C LEU A 446 -3.77 10.96 3.15
N ASP A 447 -2.74 11.17 3.98
CA ASP A 447 -1.79 10.15 4.46
C ASP A 447 -0.97 9.47 3.33
N ILE A 448 -0.54 10.24 2.33
CA ILE A 448 0.27 9.74 1.21
C ILE A 448 1.75 9.93 1.53
N ASP A 449 2.46 8.81 1.67
CA ASP A 449 3.90 8.80 1.95
C ASP A 449 4.70 9.58 0.88
N CYS A 450 5.57 10.48 1.34
CA CYS A 450 6.49 11.26 0.48
C CYS A 450 7.80 10.49 0.31
N PHE A 451 8.11 10.02 -0.90
CA PHE A 451 9.31 9.24 -1.19
C PHE A 451 10.59 10.05 -0.97
N GLU A 452 10.60 11.34 -1.34
CA GLU A 452 11.76 12.22 -1.14
C GLU A 452 12.15 12.33 0.34
N SER A 453 11.19 12.27 1.25
CA SER A 453 11.42 12.37 2.69
C SER A 453 11.71 11.02 3.36
N LEU A 454 10.93 9.98 3.02
CA LEU A 454 10.96 8.71 3.75
C LEU A 454 12.04 7.75 3.25
N VAL A 455 12.36 7.74 1.95
CA VAL A 455 13.38 6.84 1.42
C VAL A 455 14.77 7.11 2.01
N PRO A 456 15.25 8.37 2.14
CA PRO A 456 16.50 8.65 2.84
C PRO A 456 16.48 8.17 4.30
N MET A 457 15.39 8.44 5.03
CA MET A 457 15.22 8.01 6.43
C MET A 457 15.33 6.49 6.55
N TYR A 458 14.59 5.72 5.75
CA TYR A 458 14.64 4.26 5.81
C TYR A 458 15.98 3.68 5.36
N LYS A 459 16.66 4.32 4.40
CA LYS A 459 18.02 3.94 4.03
C LYS A 459 19.00 4.15 5.18
N TRP A 460 18.88 5.27 5.89
CA TRP A 460 19.71 5.57 7.05
C TRP A 460 19.46 4.58 8.20
N GLN A 461 18.19 4.35 8.56
CA GLN A 461 17.84 3.37 9.59
C GLN A 461 18.37 1.97 9.25
N LYS A 462 18.29 1.56 7.98
CA LYS A 462 18.85 0.29 7.54
C LYS A 462 20.37 0.21 7.71
N LEU A 463 21.09 1.31 7.48
CA LEU A 463 22.53 1.37 7.70
C LEU A 463 22.86 1.24 9.19
N VAL A 464 22.15 1.97 10.05
CA VAL A 464 22.31 1.88 11.52
C VAL A 464 22.03 0.45 11.99
N SER A 465 20.96 -0.18 11.51
CA SER A 465 20.66 -1.57 11.86
C SER A 465 21.72 -2.58 11.37
N LEU A 466 22.53 -2.25 10.35
CA LEU A 466 23.66 -3.09 9.94
C LEU A 466 24.87 -2.95 10.88
N GLU A 467 25.02 -1.79 11.51
CA GLU A 467 26.09 -1.53 12.48
C GLU A 467 25.84 -2.29 13.80
N GLU A 468 24.58 -2.55 14.13
CA GLU A 468 24.14 -3.30 15.30
C GLU A 468 24.21 -4.84 15.13
N VAL A 469 24.51 -5.34 13.92
CA VAL A 469 24.56 -6.79 13.67
C VAL A 469 25.74 -7.42 14.42
N PRO A 470 25.58 -8.62 15.04
CA PRO A 470 26.68 -9.29 15.76
C PRO A 470 27.87 -9.67 14.88
N ASP A 471 27.64 -9.89 13.59
CA ASP A 471 28.64 -10.25 12.59
C ASP A 471 29.64 -9.09 12.35
N ASN A 472 30.90 -9.33 12.71
CA ASN A 472 31.99 -8.36 12.61
C ASN A 472 32.23 -7.90 11.17
N LEU A 473 32.17 -8.81 10.19
CA LEU A 473 32.41 -8.47 8.79
C LEU A 473 31.34 -7.50 8.27
N VAL A 474 30.07 -7.77 8.59
CA VAL A 474 28.95 -6.90 8.19
C VAL A 474 29.09 -5.52 8.83
N ARG A 475 29.46 -5.47 10.11
CA ARG A 475 29.70 -4.23 10.86
C ARG A 475 30.83 -3.42 10.23
N ASP A 476 31.98 -4.02 10.00
CA ASP A 476 33.15 -3.35 9.44
C ASP A 476 32.86 -2.81 8.03
N LEU A 477 32.19 -3.61 7.20
CA LEU A 477 31.76 -3.18 5.86
C LEU A 477 30.80 -1.99 5.93
N SER A 478 29.83 -2.00 6.86
CA SER A 478 28.84 -0.92 7.00
C SER A 478 29.48 0.43 7.34
N GLN A 479 30.60 0.43 8.07
CA GLN A 479 31.32 1.62 8.48
C GLN A 479 32.19 2.22 7.36
N LEU A 480 32.47 1.47 6.28
CA LEU A 480 33.29 1.95 5.18
C LEU A 480 32.70 3.24 4.56
N PRO A 481 33.51 4.29 4.35
CA PRO A 481 33.04 5.56 3.79
C PRO A 481 32.33 5.40 2.44
N ALA A 482 32.78 4.45 1.61
CA ALA A 482 32.17 4.15 0.32
C ALA A 482 30.74 3.58 0.47
N ILE A 483 30.48 2.79 1.50
CA ILE A 483 29.15 2.22 1.78
C ILE A 483 28.26 3.30 2.40
N ARG A 484 28.73 4.02 3.41
CA ARG A 484 27.99 5.14 4.02
C ARG A 484 27.57 6.18 2.97
N LYS A 485 28.46 6.55 2.03
CA LYS A 485 28.14 7.45 0.90
C LYS A 485 27.08 6.90 -0.07
N ARG A 486 26.87 5.58 -0.15
CA ARG A 486 25.80 4.97 -0.98
C ARG A 486 24.43 5.02 -0.30
N PHE A 487 24.39 5.06 1.04
CA PHE A 487 23.17 5.22 1.82
C PHE A 487 22.78 6.69 2.00
N GLN A 488 23.76 7.60 1.97
CA GLN A 488 23.53 9.05 1.96
C GLN A 488 23.10 9.55 0.56
N LEU A 489 21.87 10.04 0.44
CA LEU A 489 21.40 10.73 -0.77
C LEU A 489 21.94 12.17 -0.77
N LYS A 490 22.86 12.49 -1.69
CA LYS A 490 23.35 13.86 -1.89
C LYS A 490 22.17 14.82 -2.16
N GLY A 491 22.06 15.89 -1.36
CA GLY A 491 21.10 16.99 -1.59
C GLY A 491 19.75 16.88 -0.85
N ALA A 492 19.55 15.88 0.01
CA ALA A 492 18.34 15.79 0.83
C ALA A 492 18.25 16.98 1.80
N GLN A 493 17.36 17.93 1.53
CA GLN A 493 17.18 19.15 2.36
C GLN A 493 16.51 18.86 3.70
N THR A 494 15.81 17.74 3.83
CA THR A 494 15.12 17.32 5.06
C THR A 494 15.38 15.83 5.30
N SER A 495 16.35 15.52 6.15
CA SER A 495 16.51 14.19 6.72
C SER A 495 15.73 14.12 8.03
N PHE A 496 14.71 13.26 8.06
CA PHE A 496 14.00 12.92 9.29
C PHE A 496 14.71 11.73 9.95
N ASN A 497 14.83 11.73 11.28
CA ASN A 497 15.41 10.59 12.00
C ASN A 497 14.38 9.49 12.20
N ASN A 498 13.13 9.88 12.42
CA ASN A 498 12.03 8.98 12.71
C ASN A 498 10.72 9.43 12.06
N ARG A 499 9.74 8.52 12.06
CA ARG A 499 8.43 8.75 11.44
C ARG A 499 7.56 9.74 12.22
N ALA A 500 7.87 10.03 13.49
CA ALA A 500 7.14 11.01 14.29
C ALA A 500 7.49 12.44 13.86
N GLU A 501 8.78 12.75 13.71
CA GLU A 501 9.27 14.03 13.16
C GLU A 501 8.68 14.29 11.76
N TYR A 502 8.70 13.28 10.89
CA TYR A 502 8.09 13.35 9.57
C TYR A 502 6.60 13.74 9.63
N ARG A 503 5.84 13.14 10.55
CA ARG A 503 4.41 13.44 10.71
C ARG A 503 4.18 14.85 11.24
N VAL A 504 4.95 15.28 12.24
CA VAL A 504 4.87 16.63 12.80
C VAL A 504 5.19 17.68 11.74
N PHE A 505 6.23 17.46 10.92
CA PHE A 505 6.59 18.35 9.82
C PHE A 505 5.43 18.58 8.85
N TRP A 506 4.80 17.50 8.37
CA TRP A 506 3.68 17.64 7.42
C TRP A 506 2.40 18.20 8.07
N LYS A 507 2.17 17.90 9.36
CA LYS A 507 1.10 18.53 10.14
C LYS A 507 1.29 20.04 10.20
N ASN A 508 2.45 20.51 10.67
CA ASN A 508 2.72 21.95 10.79
C ASN A 508 2.62 22.63 9.43
N LYS A 509 3.23 22.04 8.39
CA LYS A 509 3.12 22.55 7.02
C LYS A 509 1.68 22.57 6.49
N LEU A 510 0.77 21.74 6.98
CA LEU A 510 -0.65 21.82 6.63
C LEU A 510 -1.33 22.98 7.37
N LEU A 511 -1.08 23.11 8.67
CA LEU A 511 -1.70 24.12 9.53
C LEU A 511 -1.19 25.54 9.25
N ASP A 512 0.06 25.68 8.83
CA ASP A 512 0.67 26.97 8.43
C ASP A 512 0.08 27.49 7.11
N ASN A 513 -0.56 26.63 6.31
CA ASN A 513 -1.24 27.04 5.09
C ASN A 513 -2.66 27.52 5.39
N LEU A 514 -3.08 28.61 4.74
CA LEU A 514 -4.46 29.14 4.81
C LEU A 514 -5.53 28.06 4.56
N ASP A 515 -5.24 27.13 3.64
CA ASP A 515 -6.14 26.05 3.28
C ASP A 515 -6.32 24.98 4.38
N GLY A 516 -5.28 24.75 5.18
CA GLY A 516 -5.25 23.74 6.23
C GLY A 516 -5.36 24.29 7.67
N PHE A 517 -5.24 25.61 7.86
CA PHE A 517 -5.30 26.28 9.16
C PHE A 517 -6.50 25.85 10.03
N GLY A 518 -7.67 25.69 9.41
CA GLY A 518 -8.90 25.26 10.07
C GLY A 518 -8.95 23.81 10.55
N LEU A 519 -7.91 23.00 10.31
CA LEU A 519 -7.82 21.58 10.68
C LEU A 519 -7.02 21.36 11.98
N GLY A 520 -6.65 22.41 12.71
CA GLY A 520 -5.82 22.31 13.92
C GLY A 520 -6.36 21.39 15.01
N GLU A 521 -7.69 21.31 15.15
CA GLU A 521 -8.40 20.47 16.14
C GLU A 521 -8.82 19.10 15.56
N ALA A 522 -8.46 18.77 14.31
CA ALA A 522 -8.80 17.48 13.70
C ALA A 522 -8.17 16.29 14.45
N ALA A 523 -6.94 16.49 14.94
CA ALA A 523 -6.17 15.45 15.62
C ALA A 523 -6.74 15.05 16.98
N ASP A 524 -7.64 15.85 17.56
CA ASP A 524 -8.26 15.59 18.87
C ASP A 524 -9.23 14.41 18.82
N VAL A 525 -9.83 14.17 17.65
CA VAL A 525 -10.78 13.06 17.39
C VAL A 525 -10.35 12.30 16.12
N PRO A 526 -9.23 11.56 16.14
CA PRO A 526 -8.64 10.96 14.95
C PRO A 526 -9.56 9.95 14.23
N GLN A 527 -10.41 9.25 14.98
CA GLN A 527 -11.29 8.21 14.47
C GLN A 527 -12.32 8.69 13.44
N VAL A 528 -12.80 9.93 13.58
CA VAL A 528 -13.83 10.46 12.66
C VAL A 528 -13.26 10.77 11.28
N HIS A 529 -11.94 10.79 11.11
CA HIS A 529 -11.27 11.08 9.85
C HIS A 529 -10.94 9.84 9.01
N SER A 530 -11.26 8.64 9.51
CA SER A 530 -10.97 7.38 8.82
C SER A 530 -11.64 7.23 7.45
N TRP A 531 -12.80 7.89 7.22
CA TRP A 531 -13.51 7.86 5.93
C TRP A 531 -12.67 8.37 4.74
N VAL A 532 -11.64 9.17 5.00
CA VAL A 532 -10.71 9.69 3.99
C VAL A 532 -9.81 8.58 3.43
N THR A 533 -9.61 7.52 4.20
CA THR A 533 -8.54 6.54 3.97
C THR A 533 -9.01 5.09 4.01
N ASP A 534 -10.25 4.81 4.37
CA ASP A 534 -10.78 3.45 4.53
C ASP A 534 -11.25 2.80 3.21
N GLY A 535 -11.37 3.58 2.13
CA GLY A 535 -11.87 3.09 0.84
C GLY A 535 -13.35 2.69 0.87
N SER A 536 -14.09 3.09 1.90
CA SER A 536 -15.48 2.67 2.12
C SER A 536 -16.44 3.20 1.06
N SER A 537 -17.56 2.49 0.88
CA SER A 537 -18.69 2.93 0.07
C SER A 537 -19.60 3.92 0.79
N LEU A 538 -19.18 4.48 1.93
CA LEU A 538 -19.96 5.41 2.75
C LEU A 538 -20.47 6.61 1.93
N LEU A 539 -19.64 7.08 0.99
CA LEU A 539 -19.93 8.18 0.09
C LEU A 539 -19.96 7.72 -1.36
N THR A 540 -20.76 8.38 -2.18
CA THR A 540 -20.59 8.31 -3.64
C THR A 540 -19.22 8.88 -4.02
N GLY A 541 -18.65 8.45 -5.14
CA GLY A 541 -17.34 8.93 -5.57
C GLY A 541 -17.31 10.46 -5.77
N GLU A 542 -18.39 11.01 -6.28
CA GLU A 542 -18.57 12.46 -6.45
C GLU A 542 -18.64 13.18 -5.10
N MET A 543 -19.46 12.69 -4.16
CA MET A 543 -19.58 13.32 -2.84
C MET A 543 -18.26 13.25 -2.07
N TYR A 544 -17.54 12.14 -2.15
CA TYR A 544 -16.20 12.00 -1.57
C TYR A 544 -15.24 13.09 -2.05
N ILE A 545 -15.20 13.34 -3.36
CA ILE A 545 -14.38 14.39 -3.96
C ILE A 545 -14.80 15.77 -3.46
N LYS A 546 -16.11 16.06 -3.43
CA LYS A 546 -16.64 17.36 -2.98
C LYS A 546 -16.35 17.60 -1.49
N CYS A 547 -16.50 16.59 -0.64
CA CYS A 547 -16.16 16.66 0.77
C CYS A 547 -14.67 16.94 0.98
N LEU A 548 -13.76 16.31 0.21
CA LEU A 548 -12.33 16.64 0.25
C LEU A 548 -12.06 18.10 -0.16
N LYS A 549 -12.76 18.60 -1.19
CA LYS A 549 -12.62 19.99 -1.63
C LYS A 549 -13.02 20.99 -0.56
N ILE A 550 -14.13 20.75 0.14
CA ILE A 550 -14.55 21.55 1.31
C ILE A 550 -13.51 21.42 2.43
N ARG A 551 -13.11 20.20 2.80
CA ARG A 551 -12.18 19.93 3.91
C ARG A 551 -10.84 20.66 3.75
N TRP A 552 -10.31 20.73 2.53
CA TRP A 552 -9.05 21.43 2.24
C TRP A 552 -9.23 22.87 1.76
N ASN A 553 -10.43 23.44 1.87
CA ASN A 553 -10.75 24.79 1.41
C ASN A 553 -10.42 25.05 -0.08
N VAL A 554 -10.37 23.99 -0.89
CA VAL A 554 -10.06 24.04 -2.33
C VAL A 554 -11.28 24.07 -3.23
N TRP A 555 -12.46 24.25 -2.63
CA TRP A 555 -13.67 24.56 -3.38
C TRP A 555 -13.51 25.90 -4.12
N PRO A 556 -13.97 26.00 -5.39
CA PRO A 556 -13.88 27.24 -6.14
C PRO A 556 -14.80 28.31 -5.52
N THR A 557 -14.20 29.40 -5.06
CA THR A 557 -14.88 30.63 -4.61
C THR A 557 -14.20 31.86 -5.21
N ALA A 558 -14.86 33.00 -5.24
CA ALA A 558 -14.25 34.21 -5.80
C ALA A 558 -13.00 34.65 -4.99
N ALA A 559 -12.99 34.49 -3.66
CA ALA A 559 -11.80 34.74 -2.84
C ALA A 559 -10.62 33.80 -3.16
N ARG A 560 -10.90 32.54 -3.53
CA ARG A 560 -9.84 31.63 -3.99
C ARG A 560 -9.32 32.03 -5.36
N ALA A 561 -10.23 32.37 -6.28
CA ALA A 561 -9.87 32.79 -7.64
C ALA A 561 -9.08 34.12 -7.67
N SER A 562 -9.22 34.96 -6.64
CA SER A 562 -8.49 36.23 -6.50
C SER A 562 -7.12 36.10 -5.81
N ARG A 563 -6.67 34.88 -5.47
CA ARG A 563 -5.33 34.70 -4.86
C ARG A 563 -4.24 35.29 -5.77
N GLY A 564 -3.33 36.06 -5.17
CA GLY A 564 -2.30 36.81 -5.89
C GLY A 564 -2.75 38.19 -6.41
N ARG A 565 -4.02 38.58 -6.22
CA ARG A 565 -4.51 39.95 -6.46
C ARG A 565 -4.42 40.79 -5.18
N ARG A 566 -4.50 42.12 -5.32
CA ARG A 566 -4.41 43.07 -4.19
C ARG A 566 -5.59 43.00 -3.21
N GLN A 567 -6.78 42.62 -3.69
CA GLN A 567 -7.99 42.56 -2.86
C GLN A 567 -8.82 41.33 -3.21
N ALA A 568 -9.45 40.75 -2.17
CA ALA A 568 -10.38 39.65 -2.34
C ALA A 568 -11.80 40.20 -2.61
N PRO A 569 -12.55 39.59 -3.54
CA PRO A 569 -13.90 40.03 -3.88
C PRO A 569 -14.85 39.81 -2.71
N LEU A 570 -15.77 40.76 -2.56
CA LEU A 570 -16.90 40.65 -1.64
C LEU A 570 -17.93 39.67 -2.20
N CYS A 571 -18.77 39.15 -1.31
CA CYS A 571 -19.82 38.22 -1.64
C CYS A 571 -20.87 38.84 -2.56
N ASP A 572 -21.10 38.17 -3.69
CA ASP A 572 -22.10 38.56 -4.69
C ASP A 572 -23.54 38.58 -4.16
N ALA A 573 -23.77 38.04 -2.96
CA ALA A 573 -25.05 38.07 -2.26
C ALA A 573 -25.35 39.40 -1.55
N GLY A 574 -24.46 40.40 -1.65
CA GLY A 574 -24.62 41.68 -0.97
C GLY A 574 -24.27 41.66 0.51
N CYS A 575 -23.64 40.58 1.01
CA CYS A 575 -23.31 40.43 2.43
C CYS A 575 -22.13 41.28 2.91
N ARG A 576 -21.45 42.02 2.02
CA ARG A 576 -20.28 42.88 2.32
C ARG A 576 -19.12 42.17 3.06
N GLN A 577 -19.04 40.85 2.96
CA GLN A 577 -17.96 40.02 3.49
C GLN A 577 -17.19 39.39 2.33
N ILE A 578 -15.92 39.02 2.54
CA ILE A 578 -15.12 38.31 1.53
C ILE A 578 -15.79 36.99 1.14
N GLU A 579 -15.88 36.69 -0.16
CA GLU A 579 -16.50 35.46 -0.67
C GLU A 579 -15.58 34.23 -0.49
N GLY A 580 -15.35 33.85 0.76
CA GLY A 580 -14.67 32.61 1.15
C GLY A 580 -15.66 31.53 1.57
N LEU A 581 -15.18 30.28 1.66
CA LEU A 581 -15.99 29.17 2.17
C LEU A 581 -16.50 29.42 3.58
N GLY A 582 -15.69 30.01 4.47
CA GLY A 582 -16.13 30.36 5.82
C GLY A 582 -17.40 31.23 5.80
N HIS A 583 -17.41 32.29 4.99
CA HIS A 583 -18.59 33.13 4.80
C HIS A 583 -19.78 32.37 4.20
N ILE A 584 -19.56 31.66 3.08
CA ILE A 584 -20.61 30.92 2.36
C ILE A 584 -21.28 29.87 3.26
N LEU A 585 -20.49 29.16 4.07
CA LEU A 585 -20.95 28.02 4.87
C LEU A 585 -21.50 28.41 6.25
N GLN A 586 -21.29 29.64 6.71
CA GLN A 586 -21.64 30.06 8.08
C GLN A 586 -22.53 31.30 8.14
N GLN A 587 -22.33 32.29 7.26
CA GLN A 587 -22.94 33.63 7.42
C GLN A 587 -23.82 34.06 6.24
N CYS A 588 -23.47 33.71 4.99
CA CYS A 588 -24.15 34.17 3.79
C CYS A 588 -25.69 33.99 3.78
N ASN A 589 -26.45 35.04 3.45
CA ASN A 589 -27.92 34.96 3.41
C ASN A 589 -28.42 33.99 2.33
N ARG A 590 -27.69 33.83 1.22
CA ARG A 590 -28.05 32.91 0.13
C ARG A 590 -28.00 31.43 0.51
N THR A 591 -27.37 31.06 1.61
CA THR A 591 -27.26 29.66 2.05
C THR A 591 -28.01 29.39 3.34
N TRP A 592 -28.78 30.37 3.85
CA TRP A 592 -29.48 30.27 5.13
C TRP A 592 -30.36 29.02 5.24
N ASP A 593 -31.16 28.73 4.20
CA ASP A 593 -32.02 27.56 4.10
C ASP A 593 -31.23 26.24 4.21
N LYS A 594 -30.12 26.12 3.47
CA LYS A 594 -29.28 24.92 3.51
C LYS A 594 -28.45 24.81 4.78
N ARG A 595 -28.10 25.91 5.42
CA ARG A 595 -27.45 25.89 6.74
C ARG A 595 -28.39 25.33 7.80
N GLY A 596 -29.65 25.77 7.81
CA GLY A 596 -30.71 25.19 8.66
C GLY A 596 -30.86 23.70 8.41
N ALA A 597 -31.10 23.30 7.15
CA ALA A 597 -31.24 21.89 6.80
C ALA A 597 -30.01 21.02 7.17
N ARG A 598 -28.79 21.56 7.09
CA ARG A 598 -27.57 20.87 7.55
C ARG A 598 -27.59 20.66 9.06
N HIS A 599 -27.96 21.68 9.82
CA HIS A 599 -28.09 21.63 11.27
C HIS A 599 -29.15 20.60 11.68
N ASP A 600 -30.36 20.71 11.14
CA ASP A 600 -31.51 19.86 11.52
C ASP A 600 -31.22 18.39 11.20
N ARG A 601 -30.50 18.11 10.11
CA ARG A 601 -30.06 16.75 9.76
C ARG A 601 -29.10 16.13 10.78
N ILE A 602 -28.30 16.94 11.48
CA ILE A 602 -27.43 16.48 12.57
C ILE A 602 -28.21 16.31 13.86
N VAL A 603 -29.08 17.26 14.20
CA VAL A 603 -30.01 17.15 15.34
C VAL A 603 -30.81 15.85 15.24
N GLU A 604 -31.44 15.61 14.10
CA GLU A 604 -32.23 14.41 13.81
C GLU A 604 -31.38 13.14 13.89
N PHE A 605 -30.15 13.19 13.35
CA PHE A 605 -29.23 12.06 13.39
C PHE A 605 -28.81 11.70 14.82
N VAL A 606 -28.38 12.68 15.60
CA VAL A 606 -27.93 12.48 16.98
C VAL A 606 -29.10 11.99 17.82
N GLY A 607 -30.28 12.62 17.72
CA GLY A 607 -31.49 12.17 18.39
C GLY A 607 -31.80 10.71 18.10
N SER A 608 -31.87 10.34 16.81
CA SER A 608 -32.08 8.96 16.36
C SER A 608 -31.04 7.96 16.89
N GLN A 609 -29.77 8.36 17.02
CA GLN A 609 -28.72 7.46 17.54
C GLN A 609 -28.89 7.19 19.03
N VAL A 610 -29.30 8.19 19.79
CA VAL A 610 -29.47 8.11 21.24
C VAL A 610 -30.80 7.41 21.58
N GLU A 611 -31.88 7.64 20.83
CA GLU A 611 -33.16 6.93 20.96
C GLU A 611 -32.98 5.41 20.83
N ARG A 612 -32.21 4.96 19.82
CA ARG A 612 -31.87 3.54 19.63
C ARG A 612 -31.09 2.90 20.78
N ARG A 613 -30.58 3.72 21.72
CA ARG A 613 -29.86 3.27 22.91
C ARG A 613 -30.73 3.31 24.18
N GLY A 614 -32.04 3.54 24.03
CA GLY A 614 -33.01 3.44 25.12
C GLY A 614 -33.23 4.72 25.90
N PHE A 615 -32.80 5.88 25.37
CA PHE A 615 -33.13 7.18 25.95
C PHE A 615 -34.36 7.76 25.26
N ASN A 616 -35.15 8.53 26.01
CA ASN A 616 -36.21 9.33 25.43
C ASN A 616 -35.63 10.65 24.91
N VAL A 617 -36.09 11.10 23.74
CA VAL A 617 -35.62 12.33 23.12
C VAL A 617 -36.80 13.19 22.71
N ILE A 618 -36.75 14.46 23.10
CA ILE A 618 -37.67 15.51 22.64
C ILE A 618 -36.87 16.47 21.79
N LYS A 619 -37.36 16.75 20.58
CA LYS A 619 -36.68 17.59 19.60
C LYS A 619 -37.31 18.98 19.56
N GLU A 620 -36.47 20.01 19.51
CA GLU A 620 -36.82 21.41 19.21
C GLU A 620 -37.99 22.01 20.01
N LYS A 621 -38.17 21.62 21.27
CA LYS A 621 -39.24 22.14 22.12
C LYS A 621 -38.91 23.54 22.63
N SER A 622 -39.84 24.47 22.49
CA SER A 622 -39.72 25.83 23.03
C SER A 622 -40.23 25.89 24.47
N PHE A 623 -39.46 26.53 25.35
CA PHE A 623 -39.80 26.77 26.75
C PHE A 623 -39.89 28.27 26.99
N ALA A 624 -40.99 28.72 27.58
CA ALA A 624 -41.14 30.10 28.02
C ALA A 624 -40.38 30.26 29.34
N THR A 625 -39.36 31.12 29.37
CA THR A 625 -38.66 31.52 30.60
C THR A 625 -38.83 33.02 30.82
N PRO A 626 -38.64 33.53 32.06
CA PRO A 626 -38.68 34.98 32.34
C PRO A 626 -37.68 35.79 31.49
N ARG A 627 -36.60 35.14 31.02
CA ARG A 627 -35.58 35.71 30.14
C ARG A 627 -35.91 35.61 28.64
N GLY A 628 -37.11 35.15 28.30
CA GLY A 628 -37.59 34.94 26.93
C GLY A 628 -37.74 33.46 26.56
N HIS A 629 -38.09 33.20 25.31
CA HIS A 629 -38.23 31.83 24.83
C HIS A 629 -36.85 31.17 24.61
N ARG A 630 -36.66 29.99 25.19
CA ARG A 630 -35.47 29.15 24.99
C ARG A 630 -35.88 27.91 24.21
N ARG A 631 -35.14 27.57 23.15
CA ARG A 631 -35.42 26.41 22.30
C ARG A 631 -34.15 25.56 22.14
N PRO A 632 -33.82 24.68 23.10
CA PRO A 632 -32.76 23.70 22.91
C PRO A 632 -33.13 22.72 21.80
N ASP A 633 -32.13 22.25 21.05
CA ASP A 633 -32.37 21.36 19.91
C ASP A 633 -32.82 19.96 20.36
N LEU A 634 -32.25 19.45 21.44
CA LEU A 634 -32.49 18.11 21.96
C LEU A 634 -32.64 18.14 23.49
N ILE A 635 -33.68 17.50 24.00
CA ILE A 635 -33.80 17.12 25.40
C ILE A 635 -33.78 15.60 25.46
N ILE A 636 -32.75 15.07 26.10
CA ILE A 636 -32.48 13.64 26.18
C ILE A 636 -32.62 13.24 27.63
N TYR A 637 -33.42 12.23 27.94
CA TYR A 637 -33.67 11.87 29.32
C TYR A 637 -33.90 10.37 29.52
N ASN A 638 -33.62 9.94 30.75
CA ASN A 638 -34.02 8.65 31.31
C ASN A 638 -34.63 8.89 32.70
N LYS A 639 -34.86 7.82 33.47
CA LYS A 639 -35.46 7.95 34.82
C LYS A 639 -34.59 8.74 35.81
N ASP A 640 -33.27 8.79 35.59
CA ASP A 640 -32.31 9.31 36.57
C ASP A 640 -31.74 10.69 36.20
N ARG A 641 -31.66 11.01 34.91
CA ARG A 641 -30.94 12.17 34.38
C ARG A 641 -31.61 12.77 33.15
N VAL A 642 -31.43 14.08 32.99
CA VAL A 642 -31.86 14.86 31.83
C VAL A 642 -30.67 15.63 31.25
N TRP A 643 -30.52 15.61 29.94
CA TRP A 643 -29.52 16.36 29.20
C TRP A 643 -30.21 17.37 28.28
N ILE A 644 -29.87 18.65 28.45
CA ILE A 644 -30.27 19.73 27.54
C ILE A 644 -29.13 19.89 26.54
N ALA A 645 -29.32 19.40 25.32
CA ALA A 645 -28.29 19.36 24.29
C ALA A 645 -28.60 20.32 23.14
N ASP A 646 -27.60 21.09 22.74
CA ASP A 646 -27.70 22.02 21.60
C ASP A 646 -26.56 21.73 20.61
N VAL A 647 -26.92 21.58 19.34
CA VAL A 647 -26.02 21.26 18.24
C VAL A 647 -25.56 22.56 17.60
N THR A 648 -24.24 22.72 17.44
CA THR A 648 -23.67 23.88 16.79
C THR A 648 -22.66 23.47 15.74
N ILE A 649 -22.84 24.00 14.52
CA ILE A 649 -21.85 23.89 13.45
C ILE A 649 -21.17 25.23 13.31
N CYS A 650 -19.95 25.37 13.82
CA CYS A 650 -19.23 26.64 13.87
C CYS A 650 -18.28 26.85 12.69
N ALA A 651 -17.75 28.07 12.61
CA ALA A 651 -16.58 28.39 11.81
C ALA A 651 -15.36 27.57 12.26
N ASP A 652 -14.34 27.49 11.40
CA ASP A 652 -13.07 26.90 11.78
C ASP A 652 -12.23 27.91 12.58
N ARG A 653 -11.06 27.47 13.06
CA ARG A 653 -10.20 28.17 14.03
C ARG A 653 -9.90 29.66 13.75
N GLY A 654 -10.13 30.14 12.52
CA GLY A 654 -9.99 31.55 12.14
C GLY A 654 -10.98 32.50 12.81
N ALA A 655 -12.09 32.01 13.38
CA ALA A 655 -13.07 32.82 14.09
C ALA A 655 -13.22 32.46 15.59
N GLY A 656 -12.40 31.54 16.10
CA GLY A 656 -12.42 31.05 17.49
C GLY A 656 -12.35 29.51 17.60
N PRO A 657 -11.91 28.95 18.75
CA PRO A 657 -11.85 27.49 18.96
C PRO A 657 -13.25 26.88 19.13
N MET A 658 -13.44 25.61 18.75
CA MET A 658 -14.74 24.92 18.91
C MET A 658 -15.20 24.89 20.38
N ALA A 659 -14.24 24.83 21.31
CA ALA A 659 -14.51 24.91 22.75
C ALA A 659 -15.26 26.19 23.16
N LEU A 660 -14.95 27.33 22.55
CA LEU A 660 -15.63 28.60 22.85
C LEU A 660 -17.10 28.56 22.40
N ALA A 661 -17.37 27.97 21.23
CA ALA A 661 -18.74 27.78 20.76
C ALA A 661 -19.56 26.89 21.71
N ARG A 662 -18.94 25.81 22.23
CA ARG A 662 -19.55 24.96 23.25
C ARG A 662 -19.82 25.75 24.54
N ASP A 663 -18.82 26.46 25.05
CA ASP A 663 -18.93 27.18 26.33
C ASP A 663 -20.00 28.28 26.27
N ASN A 664 -20.13 28.97 25.14
CA ASN A 664 -21.21 29.94 24.91
C ASN A 664 -22.60 29.29 24.95
N LYS A 665 -22.76 28.10 24.36
CA LYS A 665 -24.03 27.35 24.39
C LYS A 665 -24.35 26.83 25.78
N ILE A 666 -23.36 26.30 26.50
CA ILE A 666 -23.54 25.89 27.90
C ILE A 666 -23.98 27.10 28.73
N LYS A 667 -23.26 28.23 28.65
CA LYS A 667 -23.63 29.45 29.37
C LYS A 667 -25.04 29.94 29.02
N TYR A 668 -25.47 29.80 27.77
CA TYR A 668 -26.78 30.27 27.31
C TYR A 668 -27.94 29.45 27.87
N TYR A 669 -27.78 28.14 28.04
CA TYR A 669 -28.83 27.23 28.53
C TYR A 669 -28.67 26.80 29.99
N THR A 670 -27.58 27.15 30.65
CA THR A 670 -27.47 27.05 32.11
C THR A 670 -28.33 28.15 32.74
N ASP A 671 -29.62 27.87 32.90
CA ASP A 671 -30.65 28.78 33.42
C ASP A 671 -31.60 27.99 34.32
N ASP A 672 -31.77 28.40 35.58
CA ASP A 672 -32.55 27.64 36.58
C ASP A 672 -34.04 27.61 36.22
N ASP A 673 -34.54 28.67 35.59
CA ASP A 673 -35.91 28.75 35.08
C ASP A 673 -36.13 27.71 33.96
N LEU A 674 -35.15 27.57 33.05
CA LEU A 674 -35.21 26.57 31.99
C LEU A 674 -35.17 25.16 32.57
N ALA A 675 -34.31 24.93 33.56
CA ALA A 675 -34.24 23.64 34.23
C ALA A 675 -35.59 23.26 34.87
N THR A 676 -36.26 24.23 35.51
CA THR A 676 -37.59 24.04 36.11
C THR A 676 -38.64 23.65 35.06
N GLU A 677 -38.69 24.34 33.92
CA GLU A 677 -39.62 24.02 32.84
C GLU A 677 -39.32 22.68 32.15
N VAL A 678 -38.04 22.33 32.00
CA VAL A 678 -37.62 21.03 31.44
C VAL A 678 -38.01 19.89 32.39
N ALA A 679 -37.91 20.08 33.71
CA ALA A 679 -38.30 19.08 34.71
C ALA A 679 -39.77 18.68 34.61
N LYS A 680 -40.65 19.64 34.27
CA LYS A 680 -42.10 19.38 34.06
C LYS A 680 -42.37 18.42 32.90
N VAL A 681 -41.45 18.33 31.94
CA VAL A 681 -41.63 17.54 30.72
C VAL A 681 -40.82 16.24 30.75
N ALA A 682 -39.57 16.30 31.20
CA ALA A 682 -38.62 15.18 31.19
C ALA A 682 -38.50 14.45 32.53
N GLY A 683 -39.13 14.98 33.59
CA GLY A 683 -39.05 14.46 34.96
C GLY A 683 -37.96 15.15 35.82
N PRO A 684 -37.93 14.87 37.14
CA PRO A 684 -37.06 15.56 38.10
C PRO A 684 -35.60 15.04 38.13
N GLY A 685 -35.17 14.31 37.09
CA GLY A 685 -33.82 13.75 37.03
C GLY A 685 -32.74 14.82 37.04
N ALA A 686 -31.52 14.46 37.47
CA ALA A 686 -30.42 15.41 37.54
C ALA A 686 -30.10 15.99 36.15
N GLN A 687 -30.16 17.32 36.03
CA GLN A 687 -30.06 18.00 34.75
C GLN A 687 -28.62 18.40 34.41
N SER A 688 -28.27 18.39 33.12
CA SER A 688 -26.96 18.82 32.63
C SER A 688 -27.06 19.42 31.24
N VAL A 689 -26.40 20.54 31.01
CA VAL A 689 -26.34 21.20 29.69
C VAL A 689 -25.13 20.68 28.90
N VAL A 690 -25.34 20.38 27.62
CA VAL A 690 -24.32 19.82 26.72
C VAL A 690 -24.31 20.59 25.39
N GLY A 691 -23.18 21.20 25.05
CA GLY A 691 -22.98 21.73 23.70
C GLY A 691 -22.31 20.69 22.80
N LEU A 692 -22.98 20.31 21.71
CA LEU A 692 -22.47 19.38 20.70
C LEU A 692 -21.95 20.16 19.50
N VAL A 693 -20.62 20.18 19.31
CA VAL A 693 -19.96 21.08 18.37
C VAL A 693 -19.20 20.34 17.28
N TRP A 694 -19.48 20.75 16.04
CA TRP A 694 -18.69 20.42 14.85
C TRP A 694 -18.27 21.69 14.13
N ASN A 695 -17.21 21.63 13.33
CA ASN A 695 -16.92 22.68 12.36
C ASN A 695 -17.40 22.30 10.95
N TRP A 696 -17.50 23.28 10.05
CA TRP A 696 -17.95 23.05 8.67
C TRP A 696 -17.03 22.13 7.84
N ARG A 697 -15.81 21.83 8.30
CA ARG A 697 -14.87 20.86 7.72
C ARG A 697 -15.07 19.43 8.23
N GLY A 698 -16.08 19.21 9.09
CA GLY A 698 -16.42 17.91 9.65
C GLY A 698 -15.53 17.47 10.81
N CYS A 699 -14.72 18.35 11.39
CA CYS A 699 -14.04 18.05 12.66
C CYS A 699 -15.07 18.07 13.79
N CYS A 700 -14.97 17.10 14.69
CA CYS A 700 -15.78 17.01 15.90
C CYS A 700 -14.95 17.53 17.08
N GLU A 701 -15.57 18.29 17.98
CA GLU A 701 -14.92 18.69 19.22
C GLU A 701 -14.72 17.47 20.14
N LYS A 702 -13.62 17.45 20.90
CA LYS A 702 -13.25 16.34 21.79
C LYS A 702 -14.33 16.02 22.84
N LYS A 703 -14.86 17.03 23.53
CA LYS A 703 -15.90 16.85 24.56
C LYS A 703 -17.22 16.34 23.96
N THR A 704 -17.55 16.80 22.76
CA THR A 704 -18.69 16.28 21.97
C THR A 704 -18.52 14.79 21.68
N ASP A 705 -17.33 14.37 21.22
CA ASP A 705 -17.03 12.95 20.94
C ASP A 705 -17.03 12.07 22.20
N GLU A 706 -16.47 12.58 23.30
CA GLU A 706 -16.47 11.91 24.62
C GLU A 706 -17.90 11.73 25.15
N TRP A 707 -18.75 12.74 24.99
CA TRP A 707 -20.14 12.66 25.39
C TRP A 707 -20.91 11.63 24.54
N LEU A 708 -20.76 11.64 23.21
CA LEU A 708 -21.38 10.64 22.33
C LEU A 708 -20.94 9.22 22.68
N LYS A 709 -19.65 9.05 23.02
CA LYS A 709 -19.12 7.76 23.51
C LYS A 709 -19.78 7.36 24.83
N LYS A 710 -19.98 8.30 25.77
CA LYS A 710 -20.67 8.06 27.04
C LYS A 710 -22.13 7.64 26.85
N MET A 711 -22.81 8.17 25.83
CA MET A 711 -24.17 7.77 25.44
C MET A 711 -24.23 6.44 24.67
N GLY A 712 -23.12 5.73 24.51
CA GLY A 712 -23.06 4.44 23.82
C GLY A 712 -23.12 4.53 22.30
N VAL A 713 -22.89 5.71 21.70
CA VAL A 713 -22.90 5.88 20.24
C VAL A 713 -21.65 5.24 19.63
N PRO A 714 -21.78 4.32 18.65
CA PRO A 714 -20.65 3.59 18.10
C PRO A 714 -19.77 4.49 17.24
N ILE A 715 -18.52 4.08 17.02
CA ILE A 715 -17.51 4.87 16.31
C ILE A 715 -17.91 5.15 14.85
N GLU A 716 -18.60 4.21 14.22
CA GLU A 716 -19.13 4.31 12.86
C GLU A 716 -20.18 5.42 12.76
N SER A 717 -21.07 5.53 13.75
CA SER A 717 -22.10 6.58 13.81
C SER A 717 -21.49 7.95 14.11
N ARG A 718 -20.51 8.03 15.02
CA ARG A 718 -19.79 9.27 15.30
C ARG A 718 -19.06 9.79 14.06
N ARG A 719 -18.41 8.89 13.32
CA ARG A 719 -17.82 9.18 12.02
C ARG A 719 -18.86 9.65 10.99
N LEU A 720 -20.02 8.99 10.94
CA LEU A 720 -21.10 9.37 10.03
C LEU A 720 -21.65 10.77 10.34
N ALA A 721 -21.71 11.19 11.61
CA ALA A 721 -22.08 12.57 11.98
C ALA A 721 -21.14 13.59 11.30
N SER A 722 -19.82 13.42 11.43
CA SER A 722 -18.81 14.26 10.78
C SER A 722 -18.95 14.30 9.26
N VAL A 723 -19.26 13.15 8.64
CA VAL A 723 -19.48 13.07 7.19
C VAL A 723 -20.76 13.79 6.78
N ARG A 724 -21.86 13.65 7.53
CA ARG A 724 -23.12 14.37 7.28
C ARG A 724 -22.96 15.88 7.37
N VAL A 725 -22.15 16.38 8.31
CA VAL A 725 -21.80 17.81 8.38
C VAL A 725 -21.12 18.26 7.09
N LEU A 726 -20.16 17.48 6.59
CA LEU A 726 -19.46 17.77 5.33
C LEU A 726 -20.39 17.71 4.11
N GLU A 727 -21.28 16.72 4.02
CA GLU A 727 -22.28 16.65 2.95
C GLU A 727 -23.17 17.90 2.95
N GLY A 728 -23.65 18.32 4.12
CA GLY A 728 -24.43 19.55 4.24
C GLY A 728 -23.63 20.80 3.87
N SER A 729 -22.34 20.85 4.20
CA SER A 729 -21.44 21.92 3.76
C SER A 729 -21.27 21.94 2.23
N VAL A 730 -21.17 20.77 1.59
CA VAL A 730 -21.14 20.67 0.12
C VAL A 730 -22.44 21.25 -0.46
N TRP A 731 -23.61 20.86 0.06
CA TRP A 731 -24.89 21.37 -0.42
C TRP A 731 -25.03 22.89 -0.28
N CYS A 732 -24.56 23.47 0.83
CA CYS A 732 -24.51 24.92 1.01
C CYS A 732 -23.67 25.58 -0.10
N ALA A 733 -22.47 25.05 -0.37
CA ALA A 733 -21.57 25.58 -1.39
C ALA A 733 -22.12 25.42 -2.81
N GLU A 734 -22.84 24.34 -3.10
CA GLU A 734 -23.50 24.11 -4.39
C GLU A 734 -24.68 25.05 -4.61
N VAL A 735 -25.54 25.25 -3.61
CA VAL A 735 -26.67 26.18 -3.71
C VAL A 735 -26.19 27.60 -3.92
N PHE A 736 -25.13 28.01 -3.22
CA PHE A 736 -24.50 29.31 -3.46
C PHE A 736 -24.10 29.47 -4.93
N ARG A 737 -23.42 28.47 -5.51
CA ARG A 737 -22.98 28.50 -6.93
C ARG A 737 -24.14 28.45 -7.93
N LYS A 738 -25.19 27.68 -7.65
CA LYS A 738 -26.39 27.63 -8.51
C LYS A 738 -27.09 28.99 -8.53
N ARG A 739 -27.16 29.67 -7.39
CA ARG A 739 -27.81 30.99 -7.24
C ARG A 739 -26.95 32.16 -7.75
N THR A 740 -25.64 32.00 -7.95
CA THR A 740 -24.77 33.03 -8.56
C THR A 740 -24.73 32.98 -10.08
N GLY A 741 -25.19 31.90 -10.73
CA GLY A 741 -25.14 31.76 -12.20
C GLY A 741 -23.74 31.57 -12.78
N ILE A 742 -22.68 31.50 -11.96
CA ILE A 742 -21.30 31.42 -12.44
C ILE A 742 -20.87 29.96 -12.63
N ASN A 743 -20.80 29.52 -13.89
CA ASN A 743 -20.32 28.20 -14.27
C ASN A 743 -18.78 28.15 -14.38
N PHE A 744 -18.08 28.04 -13.25
CA PHE A 744 -16.60 27.95 -13.22
C PHE A 744 -16.01 26.66 -13.86
N ALA A 745 -16.81 25.80 -14.50
CA ALA A 745 -16.29 24.65 -15.25
C ALA A 745 -15.28 25.07 -16.35
N GLN A 746 -15.35 26.31 -16.83
CA GLN A 746 -14.41 26.87 -17.83
C GLN A 746 -13.15 27.52 -17.26
N VAL A 747 -13.05 27.75 -15.94
CA VAL A 747 -11.90 28.50 -15.36
C VAL A 747 -10.71 27.60 -15.03
N GLY A 748 -10.88 26.28 -15.14
CA GLY A 748 -9.81 25.28 -14.94
C GLY A 748 -8.95 24.99 -16.18
N GLY A 749 -9.18 25.67 -17.31
CA GLY A 749 -8.52 25.34 -18.58
C GLY A 749 -8.26 26.58 -19.44
N ARG A 750 -7.34 27.45 -19.03
CA ARG A 750 -6.50 28.13 -20.02
C ARG A 750 -5.27 27.25 -20.22
N ASN A 751 -5.33 26.39 -21.23
CA ASN A 751 -4.14 25.94 -21.93
C ASN A 751 -3.37 27.19 -22.32
N ARG A 752 -2.21 27.41 -21.69
CA ARG A 752 -1.15 28.21 -22.31
C ARG A 752 -0.46 27.27 -23.31
N SER A 753 -1.02 27.23 -24.50
CA SER A 753 -0.28 26.97 -25.73
C SER A 753 -0.21 28.30 -26.47
N GLU A 754 1.00 28.61 -26.96
CA GLU A 754 1.54 29.88 -27.47
C GLU A 754 2.05 30.87 -26.42
#